data_AF-A0A0W1RY87-F1
#
_entry.id   AF-A0A0W1RY87-F1
#
_cell.length_a   1.000
_cell.length_b   1.000
_cell.length_c   1.000
_cell.angle_alpha   90.00
_cell.angle_beta   90.00
_cell.angle_gamma   90.00
#
_symmetry.space_group_name_H-M   'P 1'
#
loop_
_entity.id
_entity.type
_entity.pdbx_description
1 polymer ?
#
loop_
_entity_poly.entity_id
_entity_poly.type
_entity_poly.pdbx_seq_one_letter_code
_entity_poly.pdbx_strand_id
1 'polypeptide(L)'
;VDVSNVDASSLEIQFDDGSAGASGSSTADVGYTYAEDLIVETVNDTAFAFGSNASHALQVSRVGSNESITITPTAGEPVLNVQEAELDFYDTTGAIESQPKVEIKYQTDQGNTEYTDINISVSGNQSLFIGGDNPFGVYRVSVVDANTSSVIAETGTERVAIGYEGSLSQNATSGDIEVTLPRDEHVNDSWYVEYSVHGDNGTVPTTPVENTAGANNFSATIDAAVVPSGEYSHGFTIYENETDRNGKRILYAFGVNDLTIESNATSGAGSDGSTTLVVDSDGSTKYQRLSTAVADASAGDTIEVHPGTYREQITLDTNVTLVAPDGATLNGSTFGETGSAITITGDAEPMISGFTIRHYDAYGIAAANTTGNWVVNDTTIVGTNGFEGTAINAEGTDGAWQLTNVEVLDTYRNALNARQSTGDWEATLLRVNNTTFGDPIRADESTGDWVIQFSEITNSSGQFGSGVAPFESTGNWTIRNTTISDHASHGVDALEASGDWEIRGSVIANNSGDGVKAGTTRTGAAATGSWTISKTLILANGDAGVDAEYVEGMWSVRESTLAQNGVGIDATNASKRGNATYNYWGATDGPSGDFNGSGDAATGNLSVMPYYTDSARTTLSDAQSNTSESVTVVTTGSTGRPGGMVMLRAEATNTGDEPINLNHTVNVPVKDVTTIEAYEGSWTNVTFSNESMLSWQVDSLGAGETATAEIELSVSEDSRPTQYTLPAGTYVNGELTDEHRYIMTITDTSNMTMTVGNATAEPGDQVVVPVATSPVTGGVYYAGNVSYNPSVLSVANVSMNGVEEEVFVSTERDAQNGTVGFSVESSDYIEDPVVNVTFDVISDGANTSPVNVSDRAVFTIAENYEDYPVSNGTVSIVGDGDSDNGTDSPSTTENVSLYVETPSDPVRVGDTALVELVAGGVNDSVGAYEATVSVPTDAGVEVKNVTVVGSPSGSEVTLTDNNTTANIAAYGMETADGPSPDLAEITLTVTDNGSTTDETTVPIRVQDVAVSDSLGNDLTVDFVQNGTLRTTALPPVGDLQEPPTDVDGDGLYEDVNGDGNVTVSDVQALFANRDHSTVENNRAKFDYSGNGVFNIVDIQHLFLKTTA
;
A
#
# COMPACT_ATOMS: atom_id res chain seq x y z
N VAL A 1 -58.78 -6.38 -3.83
CA VAL A 1 -58.93 -7.81 -4.20
C VAL A 1 -59.73 -8.46 -3.08
N ASP A 2 -60.64 -9.40 -3.37
CA ASP A 2 -61.47 -10.07 -2.35
C ASP A 2 -60.58 -11.08 -1.58
N VAL A 3 -60.04 -10.66 -0.43
CA VAL A 3 -58.94 -11.33 0.30
C VAL A 3 -59.38 -12.39 1.31
N SER A 4 -60.65 -12.81 1.30
CA SER A 4 -61.13 -13.86 2.21
C SER A 4 -60.59 -15.27 1.89
N ASN A 5 -59.61 -15.40 0.99
CA ASN A 5 -58.99 -16.65 0.54
C ASN A 5 -57.55 -16.38 0.06
N VAL A 6 -56.68 -15.82 0.91
CA VAL A 6 -55.25 -16.11 0.76
C VAL A 6 -55.12 -17.60 1.07
N ASP A 7 -54.59 -18.38 0.13
CA ASP A 7 -54.42 -19.82 0.31
C ASP A 7 -53.55 -20.03 1.56
N ALA A 8 -54.09 -20.68 2.59
CA ALA A 8 -53.42 -20.85 3.88
C ALA A 8 -52.05 -21.54 3.74
N SER A 9 -51.77 -22.17 2.60
CA SER A 9 -50.47 -22.77 2.28
C SER A 9 -49.38 -21.81 1.80
N SER A 10 -49.67 -20.52 1.61
CA SER A 10 -48.68 -19.52 1.15
C SER A 10 -48.42 -18.37 2.11
N LEU A 11 -49.09 -18.31 3.27
CA LEU A 11 -48.81 -17.28 4.28
C LEU A 11 -47.55 -17.68 5.07
N GLU A 12 -46.56 -16.80 5.08
CA GLU A 12 -45.32 -16.95 5.85
C GLU A 12 -45.13 -15.68 6.67
N ILE A 13 -44.80 -15.85 7.94
CA ILE A 13 -44.54 -14.75 8.88
C ILE A 13 -43.21 -14.97 9.59
N GLN A 14 -42.55 -13.88 9.95
CA GLN A 14 -41.33 -13.89 10.74
C GLN A 14 -41.38 -12.77 11.78
N PHE A 15 -40.46 -12.83 12.74
CA PHE A 15 -40.23 -11.68 13.59
C PHE A 15 -39.44 -10.64 12.79
N ASP A 16 -39.76 -9.36 13.00
CA ASP A 16 -38.92 -8.26 12.52
C ASP A 16 -37.64 -8.19 13.36
N ASP A 17 -36.53 -7.77 12.74
CA ASP A 17 -35.21 -7.73 13.36
C ASP A 17 -35.14 -6.78 14.58
N GLY A 18 -36.03 -5.79 14.67
CA GLY A 18 -36.20 -4.89 15.82
C GLY A 18 -36.97 -5.51 17.00
N SER A 19 -37.38 -6.78 16.93
CA SER A 19 -38.10 -7.41 18.04
C SER A 19 -37.19 -7.66 19.25
N ALA A 20 -37.46 -6.99 20.39
CA ALA A 20 -36.69 -7.18 21.63
C ALA A 20 -37.55 -7.57 22.85
N GLY A 21 -38.88 -7.55 22.71
CA GLY A 21 -39.85 -8.07 23.66
C GLY A 21 -39.93 -7.37 25.02
N ALA A 22 -39.88 -6.06 25.13
CA ALA A 22 -40.35 -5.39 26.36
C ALA A 22 -41.04 -4.07 26.01
N SER A 23 -42.28 -3.90 26.44
CA SER A 23 -43.12 -2.76 26.05
C SER A 23 -43.13 -1.66 27.11
N GLY A 24 -43.22 -0.39 26.70
CA GLY A 24 -43.15 0.76 27.60
C GLY A 24 -44.51 1.17 28.20
N SER A 25 -44.60 1.38 29.52
CA SER A 25 -45.77 2.05 30.15
C SER A 25 -45.43 3.48 30.61
N SER A 26 -46.22 4.45 30.15
CA SER A 26 -46.06 5.88 30.45
C SER A 26 -46.64 6.32 31.81
N THR A 27 -46.35 5.64 32.92
CA THR A 27 -46.66 6.20 34.25
C THR A 27 -45.47 7.00 34.77
N ALA A 28 -45.62 7.99 35.65
CA ALA A 28 -44.67 9.12 35.71
C ALA A 28 -43.64 9.13 36.87
N ASP A 29 -43.32 8.00 37.54
CA ASP A 29 -42.68 8.10 38.88
C ASP A 29 -41.53 7.12 39.22
N VAL A 30 -40.94 6.38 38.27
CA VAL A 30 -39.71 5.57 38.51
C VAL A 30 -38.87 5.57 37.24
N GLY A 31 -37.56 5.86 37.31
CA GLY A 31 -36.70 5.96 36.12
C GLY A 31 -36.82 4.72 35.22
N TYR A 32 -37.35 4.91 34.01
CA TYR A 32 -37.75 3.82 33.12
C TYR A 32 -36.62 3.37 32.21
N THR A 33 -36.50 2.05 32.06
CA THR A 33 -35.95 1.41 30.85
C THR A 33 -37.14 1.09 29.96
N TYR A 34 -37.08 1.47 28.69
CA TYR A 34 -37.99 0.97 27.66
C TYR A 34 -37.26 -0.05 26.79
N ALA A 35 -38.00 -1.00 26.22
CA ALA A 35 -37.50 -1.83 25.13
C ALA A 35 -38.45 -1.80 23.94
N GLU A 36 -38.09 -2.51 22.87
CA GLU A 36 -38.92 -2.69 21.68
C GLU A 36 -39.90 -3.85 21.88
N ASP A 37 -41.07 -3.78 21.25
CA ASP A 37 -42.13 -4.79 21.32
C ASP A 37 -41.75 -6.08 20.58
N LEU A 38 -42.60 -7.11 20.70
CA LEU A 38 -42.56 -8.20 19.73
C LEU A 38 -43.22 -7.73 18.44
N ILE A 39 -42.48 -7.74 17.33
CA ILE A 39 -42.96 -7.29 16.03
C ILE A 39 -42.99 -8.49 15.09
N VAL A 40 -44.12 -8.70 14.42
CA VAL A 40 -44.30 -9.82 13.49
C VAL A 40 -44.66 -9.28 12.12
N GLU A 41 -43.86 -9.61 11.12
CA GLU A 41 -44.07 -9.22 9.73
C GLU A 41 -44.34 -10.41 8.81
N THR A 42 -44.95 -10.13 7.68
CA THR A 42 -45.26 -11.09 6.61
C THR A 42 -44.17 -11.11 5.56
N VAL A 43 -43.81 -12.30 5.08
CA VAL A 43 -42.76 -12.48 4.06
C VAL A 43 -43.37 -12.44 2.66
N ASN A 44 -42.59 -12.05 1.64
CA ASN A 44 -42.94 -12.09 0.21
C ASN A 44 -44.19 -11.28 -0.17
N ASP A 45 -44.37 -10.09 0.40
CA ASP A 45 -45.55 -9.22 0.17
C ASP A 45 -46.90 -9.91 0.44
N THR A 46 -46.90 -10.96 1.28
CA THR A 46 -48.13 -11.58 1.74
C THR A 46 -48.84 -10.69 2.76
N ALA A 47 -50.09 -11.00 3.07
CA ALA A 47 -50.82 -10.30 4.11
C ALA A 47 -51.88 -11.24 4.71
N PHE A 48 -52.25 -11.03 5.97
CA PHE A 48 -53.38 -11.72 6.58
C PHE A 48 -54.42 -10.74 7.11
N ALA A 49 -55.69 -11.14 7.05
CA ALA A 49 -56.78 -10.31 7.56
C ALA A 49 -56.80 -10.32 9.09
N PHE A 50 -56.79 -9.15 9.74
CA PHE A 50 -56.92 -9.00 11.18
C PHE A 50 -57.94 -7.90 11.52
N GLY A 51 -58.91 -8.20 12.40
CA GLY A 51 -60.02 -7.32 12.77
C GLY A 51 -61.23 -8.09 13.29
N SER A 52 -62.30 -7.42 13.74
CA SER A 52 -63.40 -8.09 14.50
C SER A 52 -64.11 -9.24 13.80
N ASN A 53 -64.09 -9.28 12.46
CA ASN A 53 -64.75 -10.31 11.65
C ASN A 53 -63.75 -11.09 10.79
N ALA A 54 -62.45 -10.93 11.03
CA ALA A 54 -61.43 -11.72 10.36
C ALA A 54 -61.48 -13.18 10.88
N SER A 55 -61.07 -14.12 10.04
CA SER A 55 -60.91 -15.53 10.43
C SER A 55 -59.63 -15.79 11.23
N HIS A 56 -58.81 -14.78 11.51
CA HIS A 56 -57.50 -14.92 12.12
C HIS A 56 -57.42 -14.25 13.49
N ALA A 57 -56.64 -14.87 14.38
CA ALA A 57 -56.14 -14.30 15.63
C ALA A 57 -54.62 -14.51 15.70
N LEU A 58 -53.95 -13.77 16.58
CA LEU A 58 -52.53 -14.01 16.87
C LEU A 58 -52.40 -14.81 18.16
N GLN A 59 -51.44 -15.72 18.22
CA GLN A 59 -51.12 -16.50 19.41
C GLN A 59 -49.62 -16.42 19.69
N VAL A 60 -49.26 -16.03 20.91
CA VAL A 60 -47.87 -16.05 21.37
C VAL A 60 -47.67 -17.24 22.29
N SER A 61 -46.61 -18.01 22.07
CA SER A 61 -46.27 -19.20 22.85
C SER A 61 -44.81 -19.19 23.26
N ARG A 62 -44.50 -19.79 24.43
CA ARG A 62 -43.13 -19.92 24.94
C ARG A 62 -42.59 -21.31 24.67
N VAL A 63 -41.47 -21.37 23.96
CA VAL A 63 -40.82 -22.62 23.54
C VAL A 63 -40.36 -23.40 24.77
N GLY A 64 -40.63 -24.71 24.77
CA GLY A 64 -40.35 -25.59 25.91
C GLY A 64 -41.42 -25.55 27.01
N SER A 65 -42.49 -24.77 26.84
CA SER A 65 -43.67 -24.76 27.72
C SER A 65 -44.94 -25.16 26.95
N ASN A 66 -46.05 -25.41 27.65
CA ASN A 66 -47.38 -25.53 27.05
C ASN A 66 -48.21 -24.24 27.23
N GLU A 67 -47.55 -23.12 27.55
CA GLU A 67 -48.18 -21.84 27.84
C GLU A 67 -48.34 -21.03 26.55
N SER A 68 -49.50 -20.42 26.38
CA SER A 68 -49.76 -19.50 25.26
C SER A 68 -50.80 -18.46 25.64
N ILE A 69 -50.75 -17.31 24.96
CA ILE A 69 -51.78 -16.28 24.99
C ILE A 69 -52.34 -16.08 23.60
N THR A 70 -53.63 -15.82 23.51
CA THR A 70 -54.34 -15.55 22.26
C THR A 70 -54.82 -14.11 22.27
N ILE A 71 -54.49 -13.41 21.20
CA ILE A 71 -54.74 -12.00 20.94
C ILE A 71 -55.86 -11.91 19.91
N THR A 72 -57.00 -11.36 20.32
CA THR A 72 -58.21 -11.28 19.48
C THR A 72 -58.70 -9.84 19.37
N PRO A 73 -58.90 -9.29 18.16
CA PRO A 73 -59.49 -7.96 17.97
C PRO A 73 -60.82 -7.82 18.69
N THR A 74 -61.04 -6.69 19.36
CA THR A 74 -62.32 -6.38 19.99
C THR A 74 -63.40 -6.09 18.94
N ALA A 75 -64.67 -6.09 19.35
CA ALA A 75 -65.79 -5.90 18.43
C ALA A 75 -65.92 -4.44 17.94
N GLY A 76 -65.95 -4.24 16.62
CA GLY A 76 -66.09 -2.93 15.97
C GLY A 76 -64.83 -2.45 15.24
N GLU A 77 -63.69 -3.11 15.48
CA GLU A 77 -62.40 -2.87 14.82
C GLU A 77 -62.46 -3.19 13.31
N PRO A 78 -61.81 -2.36 12.47
CA PRO A 78 -61.73 -2.60 11.03
C PRO A 78 -60.98 -3.90 10.73
N VAL A 79 -61.31 -4.54 9.60
CA VAL A 79 -60.54 -5.68 9.09
C VAL A 79 -59.48 -5.15 8.13
N LEU A 80 -58.21 -5.32 8.49
CA LEU A 80 -57.04 -4.84 7.77
C LEU A 80 -56.23 -6.01 7.23
N ASN A 81 -55.52 -5.77 6.11
CA ASN A 81 -54.55 -6.71 5.57
C ASN A 81 -53.18 -6.39 6.19
N VAL A 82 -52.83 -7.13 7.23
CA VAL A 82 -51.62 -6.92 8.03
C VAL A 82 -50.40 -7.31 7.21
N GLN A 83 -49.44 -6.38 7.11
CA GLN A 83 -48.09 -6.68 6.66
C GLN A 83 -47.12 -6.79 7.85
N GLU A 84 -47.38 -6.05 8.92
CA GLU A 84 -46.60 -6.08 10.16
C GLU A 84 -47.53 -5.73 11.34
N ALA A 85 -47.32 -6.42 12.46
CA ALA A 85 -48.09 -6.30 13.69
C ALA A 85 -47.14 -6.16 14.89
N GLU A 86 -47.18 -5.00 15.53
CA GLU A 86 -46.44 -4.69 16.74
C GLU A 86 -47.31 -4.95 17.97
N LEU A 87 -46.82 -5.82 18.87
CA LEU A 87 -47.59 -6.40 19.97
C LEU A 87 -47.60 -5.53 21.25
N ASP A 88 -48.08 -4.29 21.11
CA ASP A 88 -48.16 -3.26 22.17
C ASP A 88 -49.32 -3.50 23.16
N PHE A 89 -49.25 -4.55 23.99
CA PHE A 89 -50.32 -4.89 24.94
C PHE A 89 -49.90 -5.30 26.34
N TYR A 90 -48.61 -5.29 26.65
CA TYR A 90 -48.09 -5.53 28.00
C TYR A 90 -47.29 -4.31 28.47
N ASP A 91 -46.76 -4.32 29.69
CA ASP A 91 -45.79 -3.32 30.17
C ASP A 91 -44.39 -3.94 30.34
N THR A 92 -43.45 -3.15 30.84
CA THR A 92 -42.04 -3.55 31.02
C THR A 92 -41.86 -4.73 31.98
N THR A 93 -42.83 -4.98 32.87
CA THR A 93 -42.86 -6.14 33.78
C THR A 93 -43.49 -7.37 33.13
N GLY A 94 -43.96 -7.25 31.89
CA GLY A 94 -44.73 -8.25 31.16
C GLY A 94 -46.19 -8.36 31.60
N ALA A 95 -46.70 -7.41 32.41
CA ALA A 95 -48.10 -7.40 32.81
C ALA A 95 -48.98 -6.86 31.67
N ILE A 96 -50.10 -7.53 31.39
CA ILE A 96 -51.01 -7.11 30.33
C ILE A 96 -51.64 -5.75 30.69
N GLU A 97 -51.62 -4.82 29.73
CA GLU A 97 -52.15 -3.48 29.91
C GLU A 97 -53.67 -3.47 30.14
N SER A 98 -54.16 -2.39 30.75
CA SER A 98 -55.60 -2.22 30.98
C SER A 98 -56.41 -1.97 29.71
N GLN A 99 -55.77 -1.47 28.64
CA GLN A 99 -56.35 -1.22 27.32
C GLN A 99 -55.42 -1.77 26.22
N PRO A 100 -55.32 -3.11 26.12
CA PRO A 100 -54.34 -3.74 25.25
C PRO A 100 -54.65 -3.47 23.77
N LYS A 101 -53.62 -3.19 22.97
CA LYS A 101 -53.72 -2.90 21.55
C LYS A 101 -52.65 -3.67 20.76
N VAL A 102 -52.75 -3.60 19.44
CA VAL A 102 -51.72 -4.06 18.51
C VAL A 102 -51.64 -2.99 17.44
N GLU A 103 -50.46 -2.43 17.20
CA GLU A 103 -50.26 -1.51 16.09
C GLU A 103 -50.09 -2.31 14.80
N ILE A 104 -50.85 -1.94 13.77
CA ILE A 104 -50.90 -2.65 12.49
C ILE A 104 -50.39 -1.73 11.40
N LYS A 105 -49.37 -2.19 10.68
CA LYS A 105 -48.95 -1.63 9.39
C LYS A 105 -49.65 -2.38 8.26
N TYR A 106 -50.31 -1.63 7.38
CA TYR A 106 -51.07 -2.18 6.27
C TYR A 106 -50.98 -1.31 5.02
N GLN A 107 -51.15 -1.92 3.84
CA GLN A 107 -51.28 -1.18 2.59
C GLN A 107 -52.74 -0.80 2.32
N THR A 108 -52.95 0.47 1.99
CA THR A 108 -54.23 1.00 1.50
C THR A 108 -54.51 0.54 0.07
N ASP A 109 -55.77 0.64 -0.38
CA ASP A 109 -56.16 0.37 -1.78
C ASP A 109 -55.41 1.23 -2.82
N GLN A 110 -54.78 2.33 -2.38
CA GLN A 110 -53.98 3.24 -3.22
C GLN A 110 -52.49 2.87 -3.26
N GLY A 111 -52.08 1.82 -2.53
CA GLY A 111 -50.69 1.38 -2.42
C GLY A 111 -49.84 2.15 -1.41
N ASN A 112 -50.43 3.03 -0.59
CA ASN A 112 -49.72 3.70 0.49
C ASN A 112 -49.70 2.82 1.74
N THR A 113 -48.57 2.81 2.46
CA THR A 113 -48.44 2.21 3.79
C THR A 113 -49.02 3.14 4.86
N GLU A 114 -49.88 2.62 5.73
CA GLU A 114 -50.44 3.32 6.89
C GLU A 114 -50.31 2.46 8.16
N TYR A 115 -50.33 3.13 9.31
CA TYR A 115 -50.26 2.53 10.65
C TYR A 115 -51.54 2.84 11.42
N THR A 116 -52.06 1.87 12.19
CA THR A 116 -53.21 2.08 13.06
C THR A 116 -53.23 1.09 14.23
N ASP A 117 -53.60 1.58 15.41
CA ASP A 117 -53.90 0.73 16.57
C ASP A 117 -55.21 -0.05 16.38
N ILE A 118 -55.19 -1.34 16.71
CA ILE A 118 -56.38 -2.20 16.84
C ILE A 118 -56.55 -2.57 18.32
N ASN A 119 -57.69 -2.21 18.92
CA ASN A 119 -57.98 -2.63 20.29
C ASN A 119 -58.19 -4.15 20.34
N ILE A 120 -57.51 -4.84 21.26
CA ILE A 120 -57.55 -6.29 21.37
C ILE A 120 -58.11 -6.76 22.72
N SER A 121 -58.32 -8.06 22.82
CA SER A 121 -58.52 -8.80 24.05
C SER A 121 -57.48 -9.92 24.13
N VAL A 122 -56.84 -10.03 25.29
CA VAL A 122 -55.81 -11.04 25.56
C VAL A 122 -56.40 -12.12 26.47
N SER A 123 -56.32 -13.38 26.05
CA SER A 123 -56.78 -14.54 26.82
C SER A 123 -55.73 -15.64 26.85
N GLY A 124 -55.81 -16.57 27.80
CA GLY A 124 -54.82 -17.65 27.97
C GLY A 124 -53.89 -17.43 29.17
N ASN A 125 -52.67 -17.98 29.10
CA ASN A 125 -51.68 -17.95 30.16
C ASN A 125 -50.97 -16.60 30.24
N GLN A 126 -51.60 -15.57 30.82
CA GLN A 126 -50.98 -14.23 30.91
C GLN A 126 -49.69 -14.20 31.75
N SER A 127 -49.44 -15.20 32.60
CA SER A 127 -48.16 -15.40 33.30
C SER A 127 -46.98 -15.75 32.36
N LEU A 128 -47.26 -15.98 31.08
CA LEU A 128 -46.25 -16.22 30.04
C LEU A 128 -45.24 -15.06 29.96
N PHE A 129 -45.71 -13.82 30.15
CA PHE A 129 -44.93 -12.59 30.03
C PHE A 129 -44.51 -12.00 31.37
N ILE A 130 -45.28 -12.19 32.44
CA ILE A 130 -44.91 -11.78 33.80
C ILE A 130 -43.88 -12.77 34.35
N GLY A 131 -42.68 -12.80 33.75
CA GLY A 131 -41.65 -13.82 33.92
C GLY A 131 -41.59 -14.40 35.34
N GLY A 132 -41.42 -15.72 35.45
CA GLY A 132 -40.86 -16.30 36.68
C GLY A 132 -39.44 -15.76 36.91
N ASP A 133 -38.64 -16.43 37.75
CA ASP A 133 -37.29 -15.95 38.11
C ASP A 133 -36.35 -15.61 36.91
N ASN A 134 -36.68 -15.97 35.65
CA ASN A 134 -35.89 -15.70 34.43
C ASN A 134 -36.69 -14.94 33.34
N PRO A 135 -36.29 -13.68 32.99
CA PRO A 135 -36.94 -12.86 31.97
C PRO A 135 -36.59 -13.24 30.51
N PHE A 136 -35.54 -14.03 30.27
CA PHE A 136 -35.05 -14.36 28.92
C PHE A 136 -35.73 -15.59 28.32
N GLY A 137 -36.98 -15.42 27.89
CA GLY A 137 -37.78 -16.47 27.25
C GLY A 137 -37.51 -16.62 25.75
N VAL A 138 -37.75 -17.82 25.23
CA VAL A 138 -37.78 -18.07 23.78
C VAL A 138 -39.23 -18.20 23.34
N TYR A 139 -39.65 -17.39 22.37
CA TYR A 139 -41.04 -17.22 21.96
C TYR A 139 -41.25 -17.56 20.49
N ARG A 140 -42.52 -17.82 20.17
CA ARG A 140 -43.02 -18.03 18.81
C ARG A 140 -44.39 -17.37 18.70
N VAL A 141 -44.61 -16.63 17.61
CA VAL A 141 -45.93 -16.07 17.29
C VAL A 141 -46.55 -16.86 16.14
N SER A 142 -47.85 -17.10 16.23
CA SER A 142 -48.61 -17.83 15.22
C SER A 142 -49.86 -17.06 14.82
N VAL A 143 -50.16 -17.05 13.53
CA VAL A 143 -51.49 -16.74 13.03
C VAL A 143 -52.33 -18.00 13.17
N VAL A 144 -53.45 -17.93 13.91
CA VAL A 144 -54.35 -19.06 14.14
C VAL A 144 -55.75 -18.76 13.61
N ASP A 145 -56.48 -19.80 13.21
CA ASP A 145 -57.90 -19.66 12.89
C ASP A 145 -58.68 -19.30 14.17
N ALA A 146 -59.41 -18.18 14.15
CA ALA A 146 -60.08 -17.63 15.33
C ALA A 146 -61.19 -18.54 15.89
N ASN A 147 -61.72 -19.50 15.09
CA ASN A 147 -62.80 -20.40 15.51
C ASN A 147 -62.30 -21.77 15.99
N THR A 148 -61.21 -22.26 15.40
CA THR A 148 -60.70 -23.63 15.61
C THR A 148 -59.36 -23.67 16.35
N SER A 149 -58.67 -22.53 16.45
CA SER A 149 -57.32 -22.39 17.02
C SER A 149 -56.25 -23.23 16.31
N SER A 150 -56.50 -23.66 15.07
CA SER A 150 -55.47 -24.31 14.26
C SER A 150 -54.46 -23.28 13.77
N VAL A 151 -53.17 -23.58 13.89
CA VAL A 151 -52.07 -22.77 13.32
C VAL A 151 -52.19 -22.73 11.80
N ILE A 152 -52.14 -21.51 11.25
CA ILE A 152 -52.16 -21.21 9.82
C ILE A 152 -50.73 -20.90 9.36
N ALA A 153 -50.05 -20.01 10.06
CA ALA A 153 -48.65 -19.66 9.86
C ALA A 153 -47.98 -19.40 11.22
N GLU A 154 -46.68 -19.58 11.32
CA GLU A 154 -45.92 -19.36 12.54
C GLU A 154 -44.52 -18.83 12.23
N THR A 155 -44.01 -17.98 13.12
CA THR A 155 -42.64 -17.49 13.06
C THR A 155 -41.63 -18.61 13.36
N GLY A 156 -40.36 -18.34 13.07
CA GLY A 156 -39.26 -18.96 13.80
C GLY A 156 -39.34 -18.69 15.31
N THR A 157 -38.30 -19.09 16.05
CA THR A 157 -38.23 -18.82 17.49
C THR A 157 -37.26 -17.69 17.77
N GLU A 158 -37.60 -16.81 18.71
CA GLU A 158 -36.71 -15.73 19.14
C GLU A 158 -36.60 -15.64 20.64
N ARG A 159 -35.39 -15.33 21.11
CA ARG A 159 -35.11 -15.07 22.50
C ARG A 159 -35.27 -13.58 22.76
N VAL A 160 -36.15 -13.23 23.69
CA VAL A 160 -36.38 -11.85 24.10
C VAL A 160 -36.49 -11.73 25.61
N ALA A 161 -36.25 -10.53 26.13
CA ALA A 161 -36.15 -10.23 27.55
C ALA A 161 -37.45 -9.64 28.15
N ILE A 162 -38.57 -10.35 27.99
CA ILE A 162 -39.86 -9.91 28.56
C ILE A 162 -39.80 -9.95 30.09
N GLY A 163 -40.05 -8.80 30.73
CA GLY A 163 -40.03 -8.66 32.19
C GLY A 163 -38.66 -8.35 32.79
N TYR A 164 -37.69 -7.88 31.99
CA TYR A 164 -36.39 -7.44 32.49
C TYR A 164 -36.53 -6.16 33.33
N GLU A 165 -36.24 -6.24 34.63
CA GLU A 165 -36.26 -5.08 35.52
C GLU A 165 -34.86 -4.46 35.67
N GLY A 166 -34.71 -3.22 35.21
CA GLY A 166 -33.48 -2.44 35.39
C GLY A 166 -33.71 -0.98 35.02
N SER A 167 -32.85 -0.08 35.50
CA SER A 167 -32.86 1.33 35.11
C SER A 167 -31.43 1.78 34.82
N LEU A 168 -31.24 2.56 33.75
CA LEU A 168 -29.95 3.17 33.49
C LEU A 168 -29.60 4.18 34.59
N SER A 169 -28.32 4.22 34.98
CA SER A 169 -27.83 5.23 35.91
C SER A 169 -26.50 5.82 35.43
N GLN A 170 -26.41 7.15 35.50
CA GLN A 170 -25.23 7.94 35.15
C GLN A 170 -24.56 8.44 36.45
N ASN A 171 -23.24 8.26 36.60
CA ASN A 171 -22.54 8.61 37.83
C ASN A 171 -22.05 10.07 37.90
N ALA A 172 -21.82 10.71 36.75
CA ALA A 172 -21.22 12.03 36.57
C ALA A 172 -21.65 12.63 35.23
N THR A 173 -21.53 13.95 35.08
CA THR A 173 -21.85 14.70 33.84
C THR A 173 -20.61 15.29 33.17
N SER A 174 -19.42 15.11 33.74
CA SER A 174 -18.15 15.66 33.26
C SER A 174 -16.99 14.72 33.61
N GLY A 175 -15.89 14.76 32.85
CA GLY A 175 -14.80 13.78 32.97
C GLY A 175 -15.24 12.38 32.51
N ASP A 176 -14.76 11.33 33.18
CA ASP A 176 -15.18 9.96 32.89
C ASP A 176 -16.61 9.71 33.43
N ILE A 177 -17.58 9.69 32.53
CA ILE A 177 -18.98 9.40 32.82
C ILE A 177 -19.20 7.89 32.72
N GLU A 178 -19.55 7.25 33.83
CA GLU A 178 -19.97 5.85 33.86
C GLU A 178 -21.50 5.79 33.78
N VAL A 179 -21.99 5.03 32.80
CA VAL A 179 -23.40 4.65 32.68
C VAL A 179 -23.55 3.17 32.94
N THR A 180 -24.49 2.79 33.79
CA THR A 180 -24.69 1.39 34.18
C THR A 180 -26.13 0.93 34.02
N LEU A 181 -26.30 -0.34 33.66
CA LEU A 181 -27.58 -1.07 33.67
C LEU A 181 -27.41 -2.30 34.59
N PRO A 182 -28.29 -2.55 35.58
CA PRO A 182 -28.23 -3.76 36.40
C PRO A 182 -28.22 -5.01 35.53
N ARG A 183 -27.31 -5.95 35.77
CA ARG A 183 -27.19 -7.19 35.01
C ARG A 183 -27.97 -8.30 35.72
N ASP A 184 -28.93 -8.90 35.02
CA ASP A 184 -29.66 -10.07 35.55
C ASP A 184 -28.74 -11.31 35.63
N GLU A 185 -28.96 -12.18 36.63
CA GLU A 185 -28.14 -13.39 36.82
C GLU A 185 -28.29 -14.41 35.69
N HIS A 186 -29.39 -14.36 34.93
CA HIS A 186 -29.69 -15.24 33.81
C HIS A 186 -29.10 -14.79 32.48
N VAL A 187 -28.50 -13.60 32.42
CA VAL A 187 -27.72 -13.18 31.24
C VAL A 187 -26.58 -14.17 31.04
N ASN A 188 -26.52 -14.78 29.86
CA ASN A 188 -25.40 -15.59 29.45
C ASN A 188 -24.19 -14.67 29.19
N ASP A 189 -23.03 -14.99 29.76
CA ASP A 189 -21.79 -14.22 29.62
C ASP A 189 -21.22 -14.23 28.19
N SER A 190 -21.67 -15.17 27.35
CA SER A 190 -21.36 -15.17 25.90
C SER A 190 -22.18 -14.19 25.06
N TRP A 191 -23.26 -13.62 25.60
CA TRP A 191 -24.09 -12.66 24.86
C TRP A 191 -23.34 -11.35 24.64
N TYR A 192 -23.47 -10.79 23.44
CA TYR A 192 -22.88 -9.52 23.09
C TYR A 192 -23.71 -8.38 23.67
N VAL A 193 -23.04 -7.42 24.33
CA VAL A 193 -23.68 -6.25 24.91
C VAL A 193 -22.99 -5.03 24.33
N GLU A 194 -23.77 -4.04 23.93
CA GLU A 194 -23.27 -2.73 23.54
C GLU A 194 -24.03 -1.63 24.27
N TYR A 195 -23.43 -0.44 24.28
CA TYR A 195 -24.03 0.77 24.80
C TYR A 195 -24.01 1.85 23.72
N SER A 196 -25.19 2.35 23.36
CA SER A 196 -25.46 3.31 22.30
C SER A 196 -25.79 4.69 22.87
N VAL A 197 -25.39 5.75 22.17
CA VAL A 197 -25.71 7.14 22.51
C VAL A 197 -26.07 7.89 21.23
N HIS A 198 -27.28 8.45 21.17
CA HIS A 198 -27.80 9.17 20.01
C HIS A 198 -28.22 10.58 20.41
N GLY A 199 -27.64 11.61 19.78
CA GLY A 199 -28.04 13.00 19.94
C GLY A 199 -28.56 13.60 18.63
N ASP A 200 -29.19 14.76 18.71
CA ASP A 200 -29.66 15.54 17.54
C ASP A 200 -28.50 15.96 16.61
N ASN A 201 -27.26 16.00 17.14
CA ASN A 201 -26.03 16.37 16.42
C ASN A 201 -25.24 15.16 15.88
N GLY A 202 -25.85 13.98 15.81
CA GLY A 202 -25.25 12.75 15.30
C GLY A 202 -24.99 11.72 16.40
N THR A 203 -24.90 10.46 15.98
CA THR A 203 -24.67 9.31 16.85
C THR A 203 -23.26 9.35 17.43
N VAL A 204 -23.12 9.20 18.75
CA VAL A 204 -21.87 8.75 19.36
C VAL A 204 -21.87 7.22 19.18
N PRO A 205 -20.85 6.62 18.52
CA PRO A 205 -20.91 5.22 18.20
C PRO A 205 -21.07 4.35 19.44
N THR A 206 -21.90 3.32 19.25
CA THR A 206 -22.09 2.18 20.15
C THR A 206 -20.75 1.58 20.59
N THR A 207 -20.53 1.49 21.90
CA THR A 207 -19.36 0.88 22.50
C THR A 207 -19.70 -0.55 22.94
N PRO A 208 -18.91 -1.58 22.58
CA PRO A 208 -19.04 -2.90 23.18
C PRO A 208 -18.86 -2.82 24.69
N VAL A 209 -19.72 -3.52 25.43
CA VAL A 209 -19.72 -3.55 26.90
C VAL A 209 -19.31 -4.94 27.36
N GLU A 210 -18.35 -4.99 28.29
CA GLU A 210 -17.88 -6.24 28.88
C GLU A 210 -19.02 -6.95 29.64
N ASN A 211 -19.41 -8.12 29.15
CA ASN A 211 -20.42 -8.98 29.78
C ASN A 211 -19.77 -10.06 30.66
N THR A 212 -19.29 -9.66 31.83
CA THR A 212 -18.64 -10.59 32.77
C THR A 212 -19.65 -11.36 33.62
N ALA A 213 -19.52 -12.69 33.68
CA ALA A 213 -20.32 -13.54 34.57
C ALA A 213 -20.23 -13.10 36.05
N GLY A 214 -21.38 -12.91 36.68
CA GLY A 214 -21.48 -12.52 38.10
C GLY A 214 -21.18 -11.04 38.39
N ALA A 215 -21.00 -10.20 37.35
CA ALA A 215 -21.01 -8.75 37.52
C ALA A 215 -22.40 -8.27 37.97
N ASN A 216 -22.42 -7.22 38.80
CA ASN A 216 -23.70 -6.64 39.27
C ASN A 216 -24.37 -5.78 38.19
N ASN A 217 -23.60 -5.13 37.33
CA ASN A 217 -24.06 -4.20 36.30
C ASN A 217 -23.29 -4.43 35.00
N PHE A 218 -23.92 -4.13 33.87
CA PHE A 218 -23.25 -3.67 32.67
C PHE A 218 -22.76 -2.24 32.89
N SER A 219 -21.54 -1.91 32.47
CA SER A 219 -20.95 -0.59 32.65
C SER A 219 -20.31 -0.11 31.35
N ALA A 220 -20.68 1.09 30.92
CA ALA A 220 -20.08 1.79 29.81
C ALA A 220 -19.46 3.10 30.33
N THR A 221 -18.28 3.44 29.85
CA THR A 221 -17.59 4.70 30.20
C THR A 221 -17.53 5.60 28.98
N ILE A 222 -17.89 6.86 29.19
CA ILE A 222 -17.90 7.92 28.20
C ILE A 222 -16.97 9.00 28.71
N ASP A 223 -15.96 9.36 27.94
CA ASP A 223 -15.11 10.51 28.27
C ASP A 223 -15.79 11.79 27.78
N ALA A 224 -16.27 12.60 28.72
CA ALA A 224 -16.90 13.89 28.43
C ALA A 224 -15.94 14.89 27.75
N ALA A 225 -14.63 14.61 27.68
CA ALA A 225 -13.68 15.42 26.92
C ALA A 225 -13.84 15.29 25.41
N VAL A 226 -14.30 14.15 24.93
CA VAL A 226 -14.34 13.83 23.49
C VAL A 226 -15.77 13.74 22.95
N VAL A 227 -16.78 13.93 23.79
CA VAL A 227 -18.19 13.97 23.39
C VAL A 227 -18.73 15.38 23.62
N PRO A 228 -19.40 16.01 22.62
CA PRO A 228 -19.93 17.36 22.78
C PRO A 228 -20.84 17.47 24.01
N SER A 229 -20.87 18.63 24.63
CA SER A 229 -21.84 18.86 25.70
C SER A 229 -23.25 18.89 25.14
N GLY A 230 -24.16 18.21 25.81
CA GLY A 230 -25.54 18.08 25.33
C GLY A 230 -26.31 17.05 26.12
N GLU A 231 -27.57 16.91 25.73
CA GLU A 231 -28.46 15.85 26.19
C GLU A 231 -28.56 14.82 25.05
N TYR A 232 -28.31 13.56 25.36
CA TYR A 232 -28.32 12.48 24.38
C TYR A 232 -29.29 11.38 24.79
N SER A 233 -30.08 10.86 23.86
CA SER A 233 -30.73 9.56 24.08
C SER A 233 -29.67 8.46 24.17
N HIS A 234 -29.90 7.42 24.95
CA HIS A 234 -28.89 6.39 25.16
C HIS A 234 -29.51 5.07 25.62
N GLY A 235 -28.81 3.96 25.38
CA GLY A 235 -29.33 2.64 25.73
C GLY A 235 -28.34 1.50 25.61
N PHE A 236 -28.54 0.43 26.37
CA PHE A 236 -27.80 -0.83 26.21
C PHE A 236 -28.57 -1.78 25.29
N THR A 237 -27.89 -2.44 24.37
CA THR A 237 -28.48 -3.51 23.56
C THR A 237 -27.79 -4.83 23.86
N ILE A 238 -28.56 -5.91 24.01
CA ILE A 238 -28.06 -7.27 24.21
C ILE A 238 -28.46 -8.11 22.99
N TYR A 239 -27.49 -8.82 22.43
CA TYR A 239 -27.66 -9.72 21.31
C TYR A 239 -27.16 -11.12 21.70
N GLU A 240 -27.59 -12.16 20.98
CA GLU A 240 -27.00 -13.49 21.19
C GLU A 240 -25.51 -13.46 20.79
N ASN A 241 -25.16 -12.77 19.70
CA ASN A 241 -23.78 -12.62 19.21
C ASN A 241 -23.55 -11.24 18.56
N GLU A 242 -22.29 -10.83 18.38
CA GLU A 242 -21.91 -9.54 17.77
C GLU A 242 -22.35 -9.40 16.30
N THR A 243 -22.41 -10.50 15.54
CA THR A 243 -22.88 -10.49 14.15
C THR A 243 -24.36 -10.14 14.02
N ASP A 244 -25.11 -10.26 15.10
CA ASP A 244 -26.54 -9.94 15.14
C ASP A 244 -26.79 -8.44 15.40
N ARG A 245 -25.74 -7.59 15.46
CA ARG A 245 -25.82 -6.14 15.72
C ARG A 245 -26.65 -5.35 14.69
N ASN A 246 -26.90 -5.94 13.52
CA ASN A 246 -27.81 -5.43 12.49
C ASN A 246 -29.09 -6.28 12.33
N GLY A 247 -29.36 -7.17 13.28
CA GLY A 247 -30.43 -8.16 13.26
C GLY A 247 -31.09 -8.32 14.64
N LYS A 248 -31.40 -9.56 15.01
CA LYS A 248 -32.27 -9.92 16.15
C LYS A 248 -31.69 -9.54 17.52
N ARG A 249 -32.41 -8.67 18.23
CA ARG A 249 -32.05 -8.20 19.58
C ARG A 249 -32.72 -9.06 20.65
N ILE A 250 -31.99 -9.34 21.75
CA ILE A 250 -32.59 -9.97 22.95
C ILE A 250 -33.28 -8.92 23.83
N LEU A 251 -32.60 -7.79 24.00
CA LEU A 251 -33.04 -6.66 24.82
C LEU A 251 -32.49 -5.40 24.18
N TYR A 252 -33.33 -4.38 24.05
CA TYR A 252 -32.88 -3.00 23.88
C TYR A 252 -33.36 -2.22 25.08
N ALA A 253 -32.46 -1.69 25.90
CA ALA A 253 -32.78 -0.99 27.14
C ALA A 253 -32.43 0.49 26.97
N PHE A 254 -33.39 1.32 26.60
CA PHE A 254 -33.17 2.75 26.43
C PHE A 254 -33.65 3.59 27.62
N GLY A 255 -32.86 4.60 27.98
CA GLY A 255 -33.15 5.51 29.09
C GLY A 255 -34.18 6.58 28.69
N VAL A 256 -35.10 6.90 29.60
CA VAL A 256 -36.03 8.05 29.44
C VAL A 256 -35.44 9.39 29.85
N ASN A 257 -34.36 9.39 30.61
CA ASN A 257 -33.58 10.59 30.87
C ASN A 257 -32.46 10.61 29.85
N ASP A 258 -32.23 11.76 29.26
CA ASP A 258 -31.08 11.96 28.40
C ASP A 258 -29.79 11.79 29.22
N LEU A 259 -28.78 11.19 28.58
CA LEU A 259 -27.40 11.26 29.03
C LEU A 259 -26.95 12.73 28.94
N THR A 260 -26.67 13.33 30.09
CA THR A 260 -26.21 14.73 30.16
C THR A 260 -24.69 14.80 30.14
N ILE A 261 -24.12 15.52 29.19
CA ILE A 261 -22.68 15.82 29.14
C ILE A 261 -22.50 17.32 29.29
N GLU A 262 -21.82 17.74 30.35
CA GLU A 262 -21.47 19.13 30.60
C GLU A 262 -20.21 19.51 29.82
N SER A 263 -20.15 20.76 29.34
CA SER A 263 -19.02 21.27 28.57
C SER A 263 -17.73 21.13 29.36
N ASN A 264 -16.73 20.46 28.79
CA ASN A 264 -15.33 20.50 29.22
C ASN A 264 -14.68 21.87 28.90
N ALA A 265 -15.37 22.96 29.23
CA ALA A 265 -14.70 24.21 29.52
C ALA A 265 -13.82 23.92 30.74
N THR A 266 -12.56 23.55 30.48
CA THR A 266 -11.51 23.76 31.46
C THR A 266 -11.69 25.18 31.94
N SER A 267 -12.07 25.32 33.21
CA SER A 267 -12.07 26.61 33.89
C SER A 267 -10.59 27.01 34.00
N GLY A 268 -10.03 27.47 32.87
CA GLY A 268 -8.77 28.16 32.81
C GLY A 268 -8.86 29.28 33.81
N ALA A 269 -7.95 29.24 34.78
CA ALA A 269 -7.86 30.21 35.85
C ALA A 269 -8.00 31.63 35.28
N GLY A 270 -9.01 32.34 35.77
CA GLY A 270 -9.45 33.61 35.22
C GLY A 270 -8.32 34.61 35.04
N SER A 271 -8.34 35.28 33.89
CA SER A 271 -7.86 36.65 33.79
C SER A 271 -9.07 37.57 33.64
N ASP A 272 -9.12 38.56 34.51
CA ASP A 272 -10.16 39.57 34.65
C ASP A 272 -10.17 40.42 33.36
N GLY A 273 -11.03 40.11 32.38
CA GLY A 273 -11.10 40.88 31.13
C GLY A 273 -11.88 40.30 29.93
N SER A 274 -12.22 39.00 29.87
CA SER A 274 -12.93 38.40 28.72
C SER A 274 -14.32 39.02 28.50
N THR A 275 -14.62 39.39 27.25
CA THR A 275 -15.87 39.99 26.79
C THR A 275 -16.53 39.17 25.69
N THR A 276 -17.87 39.24 25.62
CA THR A 276 -18.65 38.63 24.53
C THR A 276 -18.99 39.67 23.47
N LEU A 277 -18.55 39.44 22.24
CA LEU A 277 -18.83 40.25 21.06
C LEU A 277 -19.91 39.53 20.23
N VAL A 278 -21.11 40.10 20.19
CA VAL A 278 -22.24 39.50 19.45
C VAL A 278 -22.31 40.01 18.02
N VAL A 279 -22.31 39.10 17.05
CA VAL A 279 -22.41 39.37 15.61
C VAL A 279 -23.80 39.01 15.10
N ASP A 280 -24.46 39.95 14.43
CA ASP A 280 -25.76 39.71 13.79
C ASP A 280 -25.86 40.39 12.43
N SER A 281 -26.13 39.60 11.40
CA SER A 281 -26.26 40.05 10.01
C SER A 281 -27.39 41.07 9.78
N ASP A 282 -28.39 41.14 10.67
CA ASP A 282 -29.53 42.05 10.56
C ASP A 282 -29.24 43.48 11.05
N GLY A 283 -28.09 43.66 11.71
CA GLY A 283 -27.66 44.94 12.28
C GLY A 283 -28.26 45.31 13.62
N SER A 284 -28.85 44.36 14.33
CA SER A 284 -29.37 44.53 15.69
C SER A 284 -28.27 44.69 16.75
N THR A 285 -27.05 44.25 16.46
CA THR A 285 -25.89 44.31 17.38
C THR A 285 -24.84 45.34 16.93
N LYS A 286 -23.77 45.52 17.74
CA LYS A 286 -22.63 46.38 17.38
C LYS A 286 -21.92 45.87 16.12
N TYR A 287 -21.86 44.56 15.92
CA TYR A 287 -21.09 43.93 14.85
C TYR A 287 -22.03 43.27 13.83
N GLN A 288 -22.08 43.83 12.62
CA GLN A 288 -22.78 43.21 11.48
C GLN A 288 -21.93 42.19 10.72
N ARG A 289 -20.63 42.19 11.00
CA ARG A 289 -19.61 41.45 10.25
C ARG A 289 -18.69 40.71 11.21
N LEU A 290 -18.42 39.45 10.93
CA LEU A 290 -17.50 38.65 11.75
C LEU A 290 -16.11 39.27 11.76
N SER A 291 -15.61 39.71 10.60
CA SER A 291 -14.29 40.34 10.46
C SER A 291 -14.11 41.56 11.38
N THR A 292 -15.18 42.33 11.62
CA THR A 292 -15.11 43.49 12.53
C THR A 292 -15.13 43.12 14.00
N ALA A 293 -15.81 42.02 14.37
CA ALA A 293 -15.77 41.52 15.74
C ALA A 293 -14.41 40.88 16.04
N VAL A 294 -13.88 40.08 15.13
CA VAL A 294 -12.55 39.47 15.22
C VAL A 294 -11.46 40.53 15.39
N ALA A 295 -11.50 41.60 14.60
CA ALA A 295 -10.52 42.69 14.72
C ALA A 295 -10.61 43.50 16.04
N ASP A 296 -11.78 43.51 16.70
CA ASP A 296 -11.98 44.18 17.99
C ASP A 296 -11.72 43.23 19.19
N ALA A 297 -11.64 41.92 18.96
CA ALA A 297 -11.50 40.91 20.00
C ALA A 297 -10.06 40.86 20.57
N SER A 298 -9.97 40.59 21.86
CA SER A 298 -8.73 40.30 22.59
C SER A 298 -8.65 38.81 22.93
N ALA A 299 -7.45 38.32 23.25
CA ALA A 299 -7.28 36.94 23.68
C ALA A 299 -8.18 36.61 24.89
N GLY A 300 -8.90 35.49 24.80
CA GLY A 300 -9.90 35.03 25.76
C GLY A 300 -11.31 35.55 25.51
N ASP A 301 -11.54 36.46 24.55
CA ASP A 301 -12.88 36.93 24.21
C ASP A 301 -13.71 35.84 23.50
N THR A 302 -15.03 35.93 23.64
CA THR A 302 -16.00 35.13 22.90
C THR A 302 -16.64 35.98 21.80
N ILE A 303 -16.66 35.47 20.58
CA ILE A 303 -17.38 36.03 19.44
C ILE A 303 -18.57 35.11 19.18
N GLU A 304 -19.75 35.56 19.58
CA GLU A 304 -21.01 34.82 19.42
C GLU A 304 -21.71 35.29 18.13
N VAL A 305 -21.94 34.38 17.21
CA VAL A 305 -22.50 34.67 15.88
C VAL A 305 -23.94 34.15 15.83
N HIS A 306 -24.88 35.07 15.70
CA HIS A 306 -26.29 34.73 15.52
C HIS A 306 -26.57 34.12 14.13
N PRO A 307 -27.67 33.35 14.00
CA PRO A 307 -28.06 32.74 12.73
C PRO A 307 -28.14 33.71 11.56
N GLY A 308 -27.50 33.33 10.46
CA GLY A 308 -27.42 34.15 9.26
C GLY A 308 -26.49 33.57 8.22
N THR A 309 -26.46 34.21 7.05
CA THR A 309 -25.45 33.92 6.01
C THR A 309 -24.46 35.07 5.92
N TYR A 310 -23.20 34.78 6.20
CA TYR A 310 -22.10 35.71 6.17
C TYR A 310 -21.20 35.38 4.98
N ARG A 311 -20.83 36.42 4.22
CA ARG A 311 -19.98 36.30 3.02
C ARG A 311 -18.68 37.01 3.30
N GLU A 312 -17.82 36.37 4.08
CA GLU A 312 -16.59 36.95 4.61
C GLU A 312 -15.47 35.92 4.59
N GLN A 313 -14.22 36.39 4.63
CA GLN A 313 -13.05 35.57 4.92
C GLN A 313 -12.49 36.06 6.26
N ILE A 314 -12.21 35.13 7.18
CA ILE A 314 -11.86 35.43 8.56
C ILE A 314 -10.42 34.99 8.82
N THR A 315 -9.64 35.84 9.50
CA THR A 315 -8.29 35.49 9.96
C THR A 315 -8.27 35.53 11.47
N LEU A 316 -7.85 34.43 12.10
CA LEU A 316 -7.71 34.25 13.54
C LEU A 316 -6.22 34.14 13.87
N ASP A 317 -5.67 35.21 14.43
CA ASP A 317 -4.28 35.31 14.92
C ASP A 317 -4.22 35.47 16.45
N THR A 318 -5.38 35.32 17.12
CA THR A 318 -5.59 35.58 18.53
C THR A 318 -6.45 34.47 19.12
N ASN A 319 -6.15 34.03 20.36
CA ASN A 319 -6.89 32.96 21.04
C ASN A 319 -8.29 33.45 21.42
N VAL A 320 -9.30 33.17 20.60
CA VAL A 320 -10.69 33.56 20.82
C VAL A 320 -11.61 32.35 20.74
N THR A 321 -12.78 32.46 21.36
CA THR A 321 -13.87 31.50 21.16
C THR A 321 -14.83 32.05 20.10
N LEU A 322 -14.83 31.48 18.89
CA LEU A 322 -15.72 31.84 17.79
C LEU A 322 -16.85 30.81 17.70
N VAL A 323 -18.06 31.18 18.09
CA VAL A 323 -19.18 30.22 18.24
C VAL A 323 -20.45 30.71 17.55
N ALA A 324 -21.20 29.79 16.97
CA ALA A 324 -22.53 30.00 16.44
C ALA A 324 -23.51 28.97 17.06
N PRO A 325 -23.96 29.19 18.31
CA PRO A 325 -24.72 28.17 19.07
C PRO A 325 -26.02 27.71 18.39
N ASP A 326 -26.68 28.64 17.69
CA ASP A 326 -27.92 28.38 16.94
C ASP A 326 -27.67 28.14 15.43
N GLY A 327 -26.41 27.90 15.05
CA GLY A 327 -25.97 27.69 13.67
C GLY A 327 -25.78 28.97 12.86
N ALA A 328 -24.66 29.11 12.14
CA ALA A 328 -24.44 30.21 11.19
C ALA A 328 -23.73 29.73 9.91
N THR A 329 -24.03 30.34 8.77
CA THR A 329 -23.44 29.93 7.48
C THR A 329 -22.36 30.91 7.02
N LEU A 330 -21.14 30.43 6.79
CA LEU A 330 -20.12 31.10 5.98
C LEU A 330 -20.29 30.68 4.51
N ASN A 331 -20.41 31.63 3.59
CA ASN A 331 -20.64 31.36 2.17
C ASN A 331 -19.59 32.03 1.28
N GLY A 332 -18.75 31.19 0.65
CA GLY A 332 -17.60 31.62 -0.13
C GLY A 332 -17.84 31.85 -1.63
N SER A 333 -19.07 31.66 -2.12
CA SER A 333 -19.41 31.64 -3.57
C SER A 333 -19.06 32.92 -4.37
N THR A 334 -18.55 33.95 -3.72
CA THR A 334 -18.11 35.21 -4.34
C THR A 334 -16.58 35.42 -4.34
N PHE A 335 -15.80 34.54 -3.72
CA PHE A 335 -14.35 34.71 -3.56
C PHE A 335 -13.52 33.99 -4.65
N GLY A 336 -14.12 33.04 -5.37
CA GLY A 336 -13.45 32.28 -6.43
C GLY A 336 -12.39 31.32 -5.88
N GLU A 337 -11.53 30.83 -6.79
CA GLU A 337 -10.63 29.68 -6.58
C GLU A 337 -9.63 29.80 -5.42
N THR A 338 -9.34 31.01 -4.94
CA THR A 338 -8.38 31.25 -3.84
C THR A 338 -9.05 31.59 -2.51
N GLY A 339 -10.37 31.49 -2.43
CA GLY A 339 -11.12 31.90 -1.25
C GLY A 339 -11.07 30.87 -0.13
N SER A 340 -10.56 31.26 1.04
CA SER A 340 -10.64 30.49 2.30
C SER A 340 -11.66 31.09 3.27
N ALA A 341 -12.40 30.27 4.02
CA ALA A 341 -13.40 30.77 4.96
C ALA A 341 -12.78 31.28 6.26
N ILE A 342 -12.04 30.42 6.96
CA ILE A 342 -11.33 30.75 8.20
C ILE A 342 -9.85 30.42 8.00
N THR A 343 -8.98 31.37 8.34
CA THR A 343 -7.52 31.19 8.34
C THR A 343 -7.00 31.34 9.75
N ILE A 344 -6.37 30.31 10.30
CA ILE A 344 -5.70 30.34 11.60
C ILE A 344 -4.20 30.55 11.33
N THR A 345 -3.54 31.40 12.11
CA THR A 345 -2.12 31.73 11.87
C THR A 345 -1.29 31.74 13.14
N GLY A 346 -0.02 31.36 13.03
CA GLY A 346 0.94 31.44 14.12
C GLY A 346 0.67 30.44 15.23
N ASP A 347 0.77 30.90 16.48
CA ASP A 347 0.54 30.14 17.71
C ASP A 347 -0.89 30.29 18.24
N ALA A 348 -1.81 30.80 17.41
CA ALA A 348 -3.19 31.00 17.83
C ALA A 348 -3.91 29.66 18.13
N GLU A 349 -4.64 29.65 19.23
CA GLU A 349 -5.43 28.49 19.72
C GLU A 349 -6.93 28.83 19.79
N PRO A 350 -7.58 29.23 18.68
CA PRO A 350 -9.01 29.51 18.69
C PRO A 350 -9.85 28.24 18.89
N MET A 351 -11.03 28.40 19.46
CA MET A 351 -12.11 27.41 19.43
C MET A 351 -13.18 27.87 18.43
N ILE A 352 -13.51 27.05 17.44
CA ILE A 352 -14.49 27.33 16.39
C ILE A 352 -15.64 26.34 16.53
N SER A 353 -16.90 26.78 16.60
CA SER A 353 -18.03 25.85 16.71
C SER A 353 -19.36 26.37 16.13
N GLY A 354 -20.18 25.45 15.59
CA GLY A 354 -21.56 25.70 15.19
C GLY A 354 -21.72 26.28 13.77
N PHE A 355 -20.72 26.14 12.90
CA PHE A 355 -20.74 26.76 11.57
C PHE A 355 -21.09 25.77 10.46
N THR A 356 -21.83 26.25 9.46
CA THR A 356 -21.84 25.64 8.12
C THR A 356 -20.96 26.47 7.19
N ILE A 357 -19.84 25.90 6.72
CA ILE A 357 -18.92 26.52 5.78
C ILE A 357 -19.18 25.94 4.40
N ARG A 358 -19.47 26.78 3.40
CA ARG A 358 -19.75 26.28 2.05
C ARG A 358 -19.23 27.15 0.92
N HIS A 359 -18.89 26.50 -0.20
CA HIS A 359 -18.50 27.14 -1.46
C HIS A 359 -17.25 28.01 -1.35
N TYR A 360 -16.29 27.61 -0.51
CA TYR A 360 -14.95 28.17 -0.52
C TYR A 360 -14.07 27.25 -1.36
N ASP A 361 -13.62 27.75 -2.50
CA ASP A 361 -12.98 26.89 -3.50
C ASP A 361 -11.55 26.48 -3.11
N ALA A 362 -10.85 27.26 -2.26
CA ALA A 362 -9.54 26.88 -1.75
C ALA A 362 -9.66 26.04 -0.47
N TYR A 363 -10.07 26.68 0.64
CA TYR A 363 -10.12 26.02 1.95
C TYR A 363 -11.36 26.38 2.77
N GLY A 364 -11.97 25.39 3.43
CA GLY A 364 -12.93 25.68 4.50
C GLY A 364 -12.20 26.34 5.67
N ILE A 365 -11.24 25.62 6.23
CA ILE A 365 -10.34 26.09 7.29
C ILE A 365 -8.89 25.93 6.81
N ALA A 366 -8.11 27.02 6.84
CA ALA A 366 -6.69 27.04 6.49
C ALA A 366 -5.85 27.30 7.75
N ALA A 367 -5.12 26.30 8.20
CA ALA A 367 -4.29 26.31 9.41
C ALA A 367 -2.88 25.75 9.15
N ALA A 368 -2.41 25.75 7.91
CA ALA A 368 -1.09 25.24 7.57
C ALA A 368 0.02 25.98 8.35
N ASN A 369 1.00 25.22 8.86
CA ASN A 369 2.14 25.69 9.64
C ASN A 369 1.80 26.38 10.98
N THR A 370 0.62 26.12 11.56
CA THR A 370 0.28 26.63 12.90
C THR A 370 0.89 25.76 14.00
N THR A 371 1.28 26.39 15.11
CA THR A 371 1.83 25.70 16.29
C THR A 371 0.86 25.61 17.47
N GLY A 372 -0.29 26.28 17.37
CA GLY A 372 -1.30 26.34 18.43
C GLY A 372 -2.26 25.15 18.43
N ASN A 373 -2.79 24.82 19.60
CA ASN A 373 -3.79 23.75 19.80
C ASN A 373 -5.21 24.29 19.54
N TRP A 374 -5.53 24.57 18.29
CA TRP A 374 -6.86 25.03 17.91
C TRP A 374 -7.89 23.90 17.92
N VAL A 375 -9.16 24.26 18.07
CA VAL A 375 -10.28 23.31 18.20
C VAL A 375 -11.38 23.67 17.23
N VAL A 376 -11.93 22.68 16.53
CA VAL A 376 -13.11 22.82 15.67
C VAL A 376 -14.17 21.80 16.09
N ASN A 377 -15.33 22.29 16.51
CA ASN A 377 -16.45 21.46 16.96
C ASN A 377 -17.70 21.73 16.12
N ASP A 378 -18.59 20.75 16.00
CA ASP A 378 -19.97 20.93 15.50
C ASP A 378 -20.03 21.79 14.23
N THR A 379 -19.22 21.43 13.24
CA THR A 379 -19.01 22.24 12.03
C THR A 379 -19.17 21.38 10.79
N THR A 380 -19.97 21.87 9.84
CA THR A 380 -20.20 21.21 8.55
C THR A 380 -19.49 21.99 7.45
N ILE A 381 -18.66 21.35 6.64
CA ILE A 381 -17.94 21.95 5.50
C ILE A 381 -18.40 21.28 4.21
N VAL A 382 -18.89 22.06 3.23
CA VAL A 382 -19.51 21.54 2.00
C VAL A 382 -18.99 22.23 0.75
N GLY A 383 -18.63 21.44 -0.27
CA GLY A 383 -18.46 21.94 -1.63
C GLY A 383 -17.21 22.82 -1.80
N THR A 384 -16.04 22.25 -1.53
CA THR A 384 -14.73 22.87 -1.82
C THR A 384 -14.31 22.49 -3.25
N ASN A 385 -14.73 23.29 -4.24
CA ASN A 385 -14.71 22.89 -5.64
C ASN A 385 -13.47 23.35 -6.45
N GLY A 386 -12.54 24.10 -5.84
CA GLY A 386 -11.33 24.56 -6.53
C GLY A 386 -10.28 23.46 -6.64
N PHE A 387 -9.25 23.68 -7.45
CA PHE A 387 -8.15 22.73 -7.62
C PHE A 387 -7.41 22.42 -6.30
N GLU A 388 -7.36 23.39 -5.38
CA GLU A 388 -6.83 23.25 -4.01
C GLU A 388 -7.91 22.83 -2.99
N GLY A 389 -9.13 22.52 -3.44
CA GLY A 389 -10.36 22.45 -2.65
C GLY A 389 -10.35 21.44 -1.50
N THR A 390 -9.70 21.82 -0.40
CA THR A 390 -9.52 21.01 0.80
C THR A 390 -10.37 21.58 1.93
N ALA A 391 -11.15 20.76 2.62
CA ALA A 391 -12.04 21.28 3.67
C ALA A 391 -11.25 21.84 4.86
N ILE A 392 -10.26 21.09 5.37
CA ILE A 392 -9.38 21.50 6.47
C ILE A 392 -7.93 21.27 6.05
N ASN A 393 -7.15 22.35 5.94
CA ASN A 393 -5.73 22.29 5.62
C ASN A 393 -4.89 22.58 6.87
N ALA A 394 -4.30 21.54 7.43
CA ALA A 394 -3.42 21.51 8.60
C ALA A 394 -2.01 20.98 8.24
N GLU A 395 -1.55 21.23 7.01
CA GLU A 395 -0.21 20.83 6.57
C GLU A 395 0.88 21.49 7.43
N GLY A 396 1.86 20.71 7.90
CA GLY A 396 3.01 21.21 8.66
C GLY A 396 2.68 21.75 10.06
N THR A 397 1.56 21.34 10.67
CA THR A 397 1.19 21.82 12.00
C THR A 397 1.93 21.09 13.13
N ASP A 398 2.31 21.84 14.17
CA ASP A 398 2.97 21.28 15.38
C ASP A 398 2.01 21.13 16.58
N GLY A 399 0.86 21.80 16.56
CA GLY A 399 -0.11 21.77 17.66
C GLY A 399 -0.89 20.46 17.74
N ALA A 400 -1.28 20.07 18.95
CA ALA A 400 -2.24 19.00 19.22
C ALA A 400 -3.68 19.54 19.07
N TRP A 401 -4.03 19.91 17.84
CA TRP A 401 -5.36 20.43 17.50
C TRP A 401 -6.41 19.31 17.49
N GLN A 402 -7.69 19.71 17.61
CA GLN A 402 -8.80 18.77 17.77
C GLN A 402 -9.95 19.08 16.82
N LEU A 403 -10.52 18.02 16.23
CA LEU A 403 -11.76 18.03 15.48
C LEU A 403 -12.78 17.14 16.18
N THR A 404 -13.93 17.70 16.55
CA THR A 404 -15.01 16.93 17.19
C THR A 404 -16.34 17.17 16.48
N ASN A 405 -16.99 16.11 16.03
CA ASN A 405 -18.29 16.20 15.34
C ASN A 405 -18.24 17.16 14.14
N VAL A 406 -17.26 16.91 13.26
CA VAL A 406 -17.07 17.67 12.03
C VAL A 406 -17.57 16.85 10.86
N GLU A 407 -18.39 17.46 10.01
CA GLU A 407 -18.90 16.83 8.80
C GLU A 407 -18.30 17.50 7.57
N VAL A 408 -17.76 16.72 6.65
CA VAL A 408 -17.14 17.19 5.40
C VAL A 408 -17.78 16.46 4.23
N LEU A 409 -18.43 17.22 3.35
CA LEU A 409 -19.15 16.71 2.19
C LEU A 409 -18.64 17.35 0.90
N ASP A 410 -18.56 16.55 -0.16
CA ASP A 410 -18.31 17.02 -1.52
C ASP A 410 -17.03 17.86 -1.63
N THR A 411 -15.88 17.25 -1.37
CA THR A 411 -14.57 17.91 -1.52
C THR A 411 -13.93 17.59 -2.86
N TYR A 412 -13.25 18.57 -3.45
CA TYR A 412 -12.45 18.31 -4.64
C TYR A 412 -11.16 17.56 -4.29
N ARG A 413 -10.40 18.00 -3.28
CA ARG A 413 -9.11 17.40 -2.89
C ARG A 413 -9.12 16.50 -1.67
N ASN A 414 -8.94 17.07 -0.50
CA ASN A 414 -8.87 16.34 0.77
C ASN A 414 -9.97 16.87 1.69
N ALA A 415 -10.54 16.03 2.55
CA ALA A 415 -11.33 16.53 3.66
C ALA A 415 -10.41 17.09 4.75
N LEU A 416 -9.33 16.36 5.06
CA LEU A 416 -8.32 16.76 6.01
C LEU A 416 -6.93 16.55 5.39
N ASN A 417 -6.17 17.63 5.24
CA ASN A 417 -4.76 17.58 4.88
C ASN A 417 -3.90 17.89 6.11
N ALA A 418 -3.35 16.85 6.74
CA ALA A 418 -2.43 16.90 7.88
C ALA A 418 -1.01 16.43 7.48
N ARG A 419 -0.67 16.52 6.19
CA ARG A 419 0.69 16.18 5.71
C ARG A 419 1.76 16.92 6.51
N GLN A 420 2.85 16.23 6.83
CA GLN A 420 4.00 16.78 7.59
C GLN A 420 3.63 17.34 8.97
N SER A 421 2.50 16.96 9.55
CA SER A 421 2.13 17.37 10.92
C SER A 421 3.03 16.69 11.95
N THR A 422 3.50 17.45 12.94
CA THR A 422 4.31 16.91 14.05
C THR A 422 3.53 16.80 15.36
N GLY A 423 2.36 17.45 15.46
CA GLY A 423 1.51 17.44 16.65
C GLY A 423 0.64 16.20 16.78
N ASP A 424 0.31 15.83 18.02
CA ASP A 424 -0.59 14.72 18.37
C ASP A 424 -2.05 15.16 18.24
N TRP A 425 -2.50 15.35 16.99
CA TRP A 425 -3.85 15.82 16.71
C TRP A 425 -4.90 14.71 16.86
N GLU A 426 -6.15 15.11 17.11
CA GLU A 426 -7.26 14.19 17.30
C GLU A 426 -8.45 14.54 16.40
N ALA A 427 -8.99 13.54 15.71
CA ALA A 427 -10.25 13.63 14.98
C ALA A 427 -11.25 12.61 15.51
N THR A 428 -12.32 13.12 16.13
CA THR A 428 -13.36 12.33 16.78
C THR A 428 -14.72 12.65 16.16
N LEU A 429 -15.49 11.62 15.80
CA LEU A 429 -16.78 11.79 15.12
C LEU A 429 -16.65 12.59 13.81
N LEU A 430 -15.53 12.42 13.09
CA LEU A 430 -15.33 13.02 11.78
C LEU A 430 -16.14 12.22 10.75
N ARG A 431 -17.03 12.89 10.02
CA ARG A 431 -17.79 12.28 8.91
C ARG A 431 -17.31 12.88 7.60
N VAL A 432 -16.71 12.06 6.74
CA VAL A 432 -16.26 12.43 5.41
C VAL A 432 -17.01 11.61 4.38
N ASN A 433 -17.63 12.30 3.43
CA ASN A 433 -18.30 11.65 2.32
C ASN A 433 -18.06 12.41 1.02
N ASN A 434 -17.76 11.65 -0.04
CA ASN A 434 -17.58 12.15 -1.40
C ASN A 434 -16.36 13.08 -1.55
N THR A 435 -15.19 12.45 -1.72
CA THR A 435 -13.94 13.13 -2.11
C THR A 435 -13.62 12.83 -3.56
N THR A 436 -13.51 13.87 -4.39
CA THR A 436 -13.43 13.71 -5.85
C THR A 436 -12.02 13.32 -6.32
N PHE A 437 -10.98 13.92 -5.75
CA PHE A 437 -9.60 13.78 -6.25
C PHE A 437 -8.57 13.81 -5.10
N GLY A 438 -7.99 12.66 -4.77
CA GLY A 438 -7.01 12.53 -3.68
C GLY A 438 -7.60 11.84 -2.45
N ASP A 439 -6.82 11.81 -1.38
CA ASP A 439 -7.16 11.06 -0.17
C ASP A 439 -8.11 11.89 0.72
N PRO A 440 -9.26 11.35 1.16
CA PRO A 440 -10.11 12.03 2.13
C PRO A 440 -9.33 12.53 3.34
N ILE A 441 -8.48 11.68 3.93
CA ILE A 441 -7.55 12.05 4.99
C ILE A 441 -6.12 11.83 4.52
N ARG A 442 -5.35 12.92 4.43
CA ARG A 442 -3.94 12.90 4.03
C ARG A 442 -3.06 13.23 5.23
N ALA A 443 -2.20 12.30 5.63
CA ALA A 443 -1.32 12.40 6.80
C ALA A 443 0.13 11.96 6.46
N ASP A 444 0.52 12.08 5.19
CA ASP A 444 1.86 11.74 4.71
C ASP A 444 2.96 12.44 5.51
N GLU A 445 4.10 11.77 5.74
CA GLU A 445 5.27 12.33 6.41
C GLU A 445 4.99 12.88 7.81
N SER A 446 3.86 12.48 8.43
CA SER A 446 3.50 12.90 9.79
C SER A 446 4.39 12.24 10.85
N THR A 447 4.72 12.98 11.90
CA THR A 447 5.57 12.49 13.01
C THR A 447 4.85 12.46 14.35
N GLY A 448 3.65 13.03 14.43
CA GLY A 448 2.83 13.06 15.65
C GLY A 448 2.08 11.74 15.87
N ASP A 449 1.78 11.45 17.13
CA ASP A 449 1.00 10.28 17.56
C ASP A 449 -0.51 10.60 17.48
N TRP A 450 -0.99 10.85 16.26
CA TRP A 450 -2.36 11.30 16.04
C TRP A 450 -3.40 10.18 16.17
N VAL A 451 -4.65 10.57 16.44
CA VAL A 451 -5.77 9.64 16.67
C VAL A 451 -6.96 10.00 15.78
N ILE A 452 -7.46 9.02 15.03
CA ILE A 452 -8.77 9.07 14.39
C ILE A 452 -9.67 8.06 15.10
N GLN A 453 -10.80 8.52 15.62
CA GLN A 453 -11.73 7.63 16.31
C GLN A 453 -13.19 7.93 16.03
N PHE A 454 -14.02 6.88 16.11
CA PHE A 454 -15.47 7.02 16.04
C PHE A 454 -15.94 7.71 14.75
N SER A 455 -15.17 7.58 13.68
CA SER A 455 -15.31 8.37 12.46
C SER A 455 -15.82 7.52 11.31
N GLU A 456 -16.32 8.19 10.27
CA GLU A 456 -16.81 7.57 9.04
C GLU A 456 -16.18 8.28 7.86
N ILE A 457 -15.42 7.54 7.05
CA ILE A 457 -14.66 8.06 5.92
C ILE A 457 -15.07 7.22 4.72
N THR A 458 -15.82 7.82 3.81
CA THR A 458 -16.49 7.07 2.73
C THR A 458 -16.41 7.76 1.38
N ASN A 459 -16.51 6.96 0.32
CA ASN A 459 -16.70 7.40 -1.07
C ASN A 459 -15.61 8.36 -1.59
N SER A 460 -14.44 7.83 -1.95
CA SER A 460 -13.49 8.57 -2.79
C SER A 460 -13.58 8.09 -4.23
N SER A 461 -13.67 9.00 -5.20
CA SER A 461 -13.88 8.66 -6.62
C SER A 461 -12.67 8.88 -7.53
N GLY A 462 -11.58 9.44 -7.00
CA GLY A 462 -10.34 9.67 -7.74
C GLY A 462 -9.52 8.38 -7.87
N GLN A 463 -8.87 8.17 -9.02
CA GLN A 463 -8.11 6.95 -9.37
C GLN A 463 -7.00 6.54 -8.39
N PHE A 464 -6.63 7.41 -7.44
CA PHE A 464 -5.57 7.18 -6.45
C PHE A 464 -6.01 7.53 -5.02
N GLY A 465 -7.30 7.79 -4.76
CA GLY A 465 -7.75 8.30 -3.47
C GLY A 465 -7.91 7.20 -2.43
N SER A 466 -6.89 6.94 -1.63
CA SER A 466 -6.95 6.05 -0.47
C SER A 466 -7.75 6.71 0.65
N GLY A 467 -8.51 5.97 1.46
CA GLY A 467 -9.36 6.55 2.51
C GLY A 467 -8.59 7.37 3.55
N VAL A 468 -7.53 6.77 4.10
CA VAL A 468 -6.57 7.41 5.02
C VAL A 468 -5.16 7.11 4.54
N ALA A 469 -4.37 8.14 4.22
CA ALA A 469 -3.02 8.00 3.68
C ALA A 469 -1.96 8.55 4.66
N PRO A 470 -1.40 7.71 5.55
CA PRO A 470 -0.25 8.04 6.37
C PRO A 470 1.09 7.56 5.77
N PHE A 471 1.29 7.80 4.47
CA PHE A 471 2.50 7.42 3.73
C PHE A 471 3.77 8.04 4.35
N GLU A 472 4.86 7.29 4.47
CA GLU A 472 6.14 7.75 5.08
C GLU A 472 5.97 8.34 6.51
N SER A 473 4.91 7.97 7.23
CA SER A 473 4.70 8.45 8.60
C SER A 473 5.64 7.80 9.61
N THR A 474 6.09 8.57 10.60
CA THR A 474 6.99 8.11 11.67
C THR A 474 6.33 8.09 13.05
N GLY A 475 5.14 8.70 13.20
CA GLY A 475 4.38 8.70 14.44
C GLY A 475 3.65 7.38 14.73
N ASN A 476 3.34 7.13 16.01
CA ASN A 476 2.60 5.96 16.50
C ASN A 476 1.10 6.23 16.46
N TRP A 477 0.58 6.47 15.26
CA TRP A 477 -0.80 6.88 15.08
C TRP A 477 -1.80 5.74 15.34
N THR A 478 -3.04 6.11 15.66
CA THR A 478 -4.11 5.17 16.00
C THR A 478 -5.39 5.46 15.21
N ILE A 479 -5.96 4.42 14.60
CA ILE A 479 -7.33 4.44 14.05
C ILE A 479 -8.19 3.47 14.87
N ARG A 480 -9.26 3.96 15.51
CA ARG A 480 -10.12 3.09 16.33
C ARG A 480 -11.60 3.35 16.19
N ASN A 481 -12.39 2.27 16.13
CA ASN A 481 -13.84 2.35 15.99
C ASN A 481 -14.28 3.23 14.81
N THR A 482 -13.55 3.15 13.69
CA THR A 482 -13.75 4.00 12.51
C THR A 482 -14.16 3.14 11.32
N THR A 483 -15.07 3.65 10.50
CA THR A 483 -15.48 3.02 9.24
C THR A 483 -14.75 3.70 8.08
N ILE A 484 -14.08 2.93 7.25
CA ILE A 484 -13.34 3.36 6.06
C ILE A 484 -13.81 2.49 4.89
N SER A 485 -14.59 3.06 3.98
CA SER A 485 -15.20 2.26 2.92
C SER A 485 -15.46 2.96 1.59
N ASP A 486 -15.64 2.15 0.56
CA ASP A 486 -16.09 2.58 -0.77
C ASP A 486 -15.09 3.55 -1.43
N HIS A 487 -13.79 3.30 -1.26
CA HIS A 487 -12.71 4.10 -1.85
C HIS A 487 -12.22 3.52 -3.19
N ALA A 488 -11.85 4.41 -4.11
CA ALA A 488 -11.33 4.06 -5.44
C ALA A 488 -9.87 3.57 -5.45
N SER A 489 -9.24 3.43 -4.28
CA SER A 489 -7.91 2.83 -4.09
C SER A 489 -7.93 2.01 -2.79
N HIS A 490 -6.98 2.24 -1.88
CA HIS A 490 -6.85 1.53 -0.61
C HIS A 490 -7.76 2.10 0.47
N GLY A 491 -8.12 1.29 1.47
CA GLY A 491 -8.76 1.80 2.68
C GLY A 491 -7.77 2.67 3.48
N VAL A 492 -6.66 2.05 3.90
CA VAL A 492 -5.55 2.72 4.60
C VAL A 492 -4.25 2.47 3.85
N ASP A 493 -3.51 3.54 3.53
CA ASP A 493 -2.23 3.50 2.82
C ASP A 493 -1.06 3.87 3.75
N ALA A 494 -0.57 2.87 4.47
CA ALA A 494 0.52 2.95 5.44
C ALA A 494 1.88 2.53 4.85
N LEU A 495 2.04 2.68 3.53
CA LEU A 495 3.28 2.41 2.83
C LEU A 495 4.42 3.28 3.40
N GLU A 496 5.60 2.68 3.57
CA GLU A 496 6.79 3.31 4.19
C GLU A 496 6.59 3.87 5.63
N ALA A 497 5.51 3.51 6.32
CA ALA A 497 5.31 3.91 7.71
C ALA A 497 6.34 3.23 8.65
N SER A 498 7.05 4.03 9.45
CA SER A 498 8.08 3.56 10.39
C SER A 498 7.65 3.61 11.86
N GLY A 499 6.51 4.24 12.18
CA GLY A 499 5.97 4.30 13.54
C GLY A 499 5.25 3.02 13.96
N ASP A 500 5.04 2.84 15.27
CA ASP A 500 4.32 1.70 15.85
C ASP A 500 2.81 1.99 15.87
N TRP A 501 2.15 1.84 14.71
CA TRP A 501 0.74 2.23 14.54
C TRP A 501 -0.27 1.13 14.88
N GLU A 502 -1.50 1.53 15.24
CA GLU A 502 -2.60 0.64 15.63
C GLU A 502 -3.88 0.92 14.83
N ILE A 503 -4.53 -0.14 14.34
CA ILE A 503 -5.92 -0.12 13.87
C ILE A 503 -6.74 -1.08 14.73
N ARG A 504 -7.83 -0.58 15.34
CA ARG A 504 -8.63 -1.40 16.26
C ARG A 504 -10.12 -1.19 16.17
N GLY A 505 -10.91 -2.25 16.30
CA GLY A 505 -12.38 -2.12 16.42
C GLY A 505 -13.05 -1.47 15.20
N SER A 506 -12.37 -1.47 14.05
CA SER A 506 -12.73 -0.65 12.89
C SER A 506 -13.36 -1.51 11.78
N VAL A 507 -13.92 -0.85 10.77
CA VAL A 507 -14.46 -1.49 9.56
C VAL A 507 -13.72 -0.92 8.36
N ILE A 508 -13.12 -1.81 7.56
CA ILE A 508 -12.39 -1.45 6.34
C ILE A 508 -12.96 -2.30 5.20
N ALA A 509 -13.79 -1.69 4.35
CA ALA A 509 -14.60 -2.49 3.42
C ALA A 509 -14.86 -1.85 2.06
N ASN A 510 -15.12 -2.69 1.05
CA ASN A 510 -15.54 -2.27 -0.29
C ASN A 510 -14.58 -1.29 -0.98
N ASN A 511 -13.29 -1.31 -0.64
CA ASN A 511 -12.28 -0.50 -1.31
C ASN A 511 -11.81 -1.23 -2.57
N SER A 512 -11.54 -0.51 -3.66
CA SER A 512 -11.20 -1.18 -4.93
C SER A 512 -9.78 -1.74 -4.98
N GLY A 513 -8.87 -1.27 -4.12
CA GLY A 513 -7.55 -1.86 -3.89
C GLY A 513 -7.50 -2.64 -2.58
N ASP A 514 -6.36 -2.57 -1.89
CA ASP A 514 -6.19 -3.19 -0.57
C ASP A 514 -7.04 -2.56 0.53
N GLY A 515 -7.46 -3.35 1.53
CA GLY A 515 -8.04 -2.82 2.76
C GLY A 515 -7.02 -1.98 3.52
N VAL A 516 -5.89 -2.60 3.88
CA VAL A 516 -4.73 -1.95 4.50
C VAL A 516 -3.48 -2.28 3.70
N LYS A 517 -2.78 -1.25 3.23
CA LYS A 517 -1.53 -1.36 2.50
C LYS A 517 -0.35 -0.95 3.38
N ALA A 518 0.45 -1.92 3.80
CA ALA A 518 1.71 -1.70 4.52
C ALA A 518 2.92 -2.21 3.72
N GLY A 519 2.68 -3.07 2.73
CA GLY A 519 3.68 -3.66 1.85
C GLY A 519 3.73 -3.04 0.46
N THR A 520 4.70 -3.54 -0.31
CA THR A 520 4.90 -3.21 -1.73
C THR A 520 5.78 -4.27 -2.38
N THR A 521 5.69 -4.43 -3.70
CA THR A 521 6.52 -5.37 -4.47
C THR A 521 8.00 -4.97 -4.56
N ARG A 522 8.39 -3.81 -4.00
CA ARG A 522 9.76 -3.25 -4.04
C ARG A 522 10.44 -3.34 -2.67
N THR A 523 11.58 -4.01 -2.59
CA THR A 523 12.39 -4.07 -1.35
C THR A 523 12.78 -2.67 -0.86
N GLY A 524 12.64 -2.41 0.45
CA GLY A 524 13.07 -1.16 1.10
C GLY A 524 12.02 -0.03 1.12
N ALA A 525 10.84 -0.24 0.54
CA ALA A 525 9.74 0.72 0.50
C ALA A 525 8.49 0.23 1.28
N ALA A 526 8.64 -0.78 2.14
CA ALA A 526 7.56 -1.31 2.96
C ALA A 526 7.58 -0.72 4.38
N ALA A 527 6.49 -0.89 5.13
CA ALA A 527 6.43 -0.48 6.53
C ALA A 527 7.52 -1.17 7.38
N THR A 528 8.20 -0.36 8.20
CA THR A 528 9.32 -0.81 9.05
C THR A 528 8.98 -0.78 10.54
N GLY A 529 7.94 -0.03 10.93
CA GLY A 529 7.46 0.06 12.31
C GLY A 529 6.74 -1.20 12.80
N SER A 530 6.54 -1.33 14.11
CA SER A 530 5.82 -2.46 14.70
C SER A 530 4.32 -2.16 14.79
N TRP A 531 3.52 -2.77 13.93
CA TRP A 531 2.12 -2.39 13.78
C TRP A 531 1.11 -3.49 14.15
N THR A 532 -0.09 -3.07 14.55
CA THR A 532 -1.14 -4.00 14.97
C THR A 532 -2.50 -3.66 14.38
N ILE A 533 -3.20 -4.69 13.93
CA ILE A 533 -4.61 -4.63 13.54
C ILE A 533 -5.37 -5.61 14.42
N SER A 534 -6.37 -5.12 15.16
CA SER A 534 -7.14 -5.97 16.05
C SER A 534 -8.64 -5.70 16.04
N LYS A 535 -9.46 -6.73 16.28
CA LYS A 535 -10.92 -6.56 16.40
C LYS A 535 -11.56 -5.83 15.20
N THR A 536 -10.98 -5.96 14.02
CA THR A 536 -11.34 -5.17 12.84
C THR A 536 -12.05 -6.06 11.82
N LEU A 537 -13.05 -5.51 11.13
CA LEU A 537 -13.72 -6.17 10.01
C LEU A 537 -13.09 -5.68 8.71
N ILE A 538 -12.45 -6.58 7.96
CA ILE A 538 -11.77 -6.30 6.69
C ILE A 538 -12.48 -7.10 5.60
N LEU A 539 -13.35 -6.42 4.84
CA LEU A 539 -14.37 -7.09 4.03
C LEU A 539 -14.41 -6.59 2.59
N ALA A 540 -14.51 -7.51 1.64
CA ALA A 540 -14.84 -7.18 0.25
C ALA A 540 -13.93 -6.12 -0.41
N ASN A 541 -12.64 -6.09 -0.05
CA ASN A 541 -11.66 -5.23 -0.72
C ASN A 541 -11.15 -5.91 -2.01
N GLY A 542 -10.86 -5.11 -3.03
CA GLY A 542 -10.59 -5.59 -4.39
C GLY A 542 -9.31 -6.41 -4.53
N ASP A 543 -8.27 -6.02 -3.78
CA ASP A 543 -6.97 -6.70 -3.76
C ASP A 543 -6.77 -7.45 -2.43
N ALA A 544 -5.75 -7.16 -1.61
CA ALA A 544 -5.57 -7.80 -0.32
C ALA A 544 -6.43 -7.15 0.78
N GLY A 545 -6.94 -7.91 1.74
CA GLY A 545 -7.48 -7.36 2.97
C GLY A 545 -6.38 -6.62 3.74
N VAL A 546 -5.21 -7.25 3.87
CA VAL A 546 -3.98 -6.65 4.37
C VAL A 546 -2.81 -7.03 3.45
N ASP A 547 -2.22 -6.04 2.81
CA ASP A 547 -0.94 -6.19 2.09
C ASP A 547 0.21 -5.88 3.07
N ALA A 548 0.97 -6.93 3.38
CA ALA A 548 2.17 -6.93 4.21
C ALA A 548 3.38 -7.49 3.44
N GLU A 549 3.44 -7.29 2.12
CA GLU A 549 4.59 -7.70 1.32
C GLU A 549 5.86 -6.95 1.74
N TYR A 550 6.99 -7.65 1.87
CA TYR A 550 8.31 -7.09 2.22
C TYR A 550 8.41 -6.29 3.54
N VAL A 551 7.37 -6.29 4.39
CA VAL A 551 7.42 -5.55 5.66
C VAL A 551 8.57 -6.02 6.56
N GLU A 552 9.23 -5.07 7.21
CA GLU A 552 10.43 -5.34 8.02
C GLU A 552 10.17 -5.39 9.52
N GLY A 553 9.15 -4.66 9.97
CA GLY A 553 8.75 -4.55 11.37
C GLY A 553 8.00 -5.76 11.91
N MET A 554 7.80 -5.80 13.23
CA MET A 554 6.94 -6.80 13.85
C MET A 554 5.48 -6.45 13.60
N TRP A 555 4.68 -7.38 13.08
CA TRP A 555 3.29 -7.09 12.76
C TRP A 555 2.32 -8.16 13.24
N SER A 556 1.09 -7.74 13.52
CA SER A 556 0.02 -8.67 13.90
C SER A 556 -1.35 -8.23 13.41
N VAL A 557 -2.14 -9.20 12.95
CA VAL A 557 -3.55 -9.05 12.63
C VAL A 557 -4.29 -10.08 13.45
N ARG A 558 -5.07 -9.68 14.46
CA ARG A 558 -5.65 -10.64 15.41
C ARG A 558 -7.07 -10.29 15.76
N GLU A 559 -7.82 -11.29 16.23
CA GLU A 559 -9.21 -11.11 16.67
C GLU A 559 -10.07 -10.43 15.60
N SER A 560 -9.72 -10.57 14.33
CA SER A 560 -10.31 -9.81 13.21
C SER A 560 -11.06 -10.74 12.27
N THR A 561 -11.90 -10.16 11.42
CA THR A 561 -12.60 -10.90 10.36
C THR A 561 -12.06 -10.45 9.02
N LEU A 562 -11.53 -11.39 8.24
CA LEU A 562 -11.11 -11.20 6.86
C LEU A 562 -12.01 -12.07 5.99
N ALA A 563 -12.84 -11.45 5.16
CA ALA A 563 -13.74 -12.20 4.29
C ALA A 563 -14.04 -11.47 2.99
N GLN A 564 -14.12 -12.22 1.90
CA GLN A 564 -14.49 -11.75 0.57
C GLN A 564 -13.49 -10.76 -0.04
N ASN A 565 -12.26 -10.69 0.47
CA ASN A 565 -11.18 -9.93 -0.16
C ASN A 565 -10.58 -10.73 -1.33
N GLY A 566 -9.86 -10.07 -2.24
CA GLY A 566 -9.10 -10.77 -3.28
C GLY A 566 -8.09 -11.75 -2.69
N VAL A 567 -7.32 -11.29 -1.70
CA VAL A 567 -6.48 -12.08 -0.79
C VAL A 567 -6.80 -11.65 0.63
N GLY A 568 -6.78 -12.54 1.62
CA GLY A 568 -6.99 -12.16 3.03
C GLY A 568 -5.80 -11.37 3.58
N ILE A 569 -4.64 -12.01 3.64
CA ILE A 569 -3.36 -11.38 3.98
C ILE A 569 -2.28 -11.86 3.00
N ASP A 570 -1.59 -10.92 2.36
CA ASP A 570 -0.36 -11.21 1.63
C ASP A 570 0.86 -10.79 2.46
N ALA A 571 1.68 -11.74 2.86
CA ALA A 571 2.91 -11.52 3.60
C ALA A 571 4.13 -12.06 2.85
N THR A 572 4.07 -12.07 1.53
CA THR A 572 5.17 -12.53 0.68
C THR A 572 6.42 -11.71 0.98
N ASN A 573 7.56 -12.39 1.17
CA ASN A 573 8.86 -11.77 1.52
C ASN A 573 8.90 -10.90 2.78
N ALA A 574 7.89 -10.92 3.66
CA ALA A 574 7.97 -10.23 4.95
C ALA A 574 9.17 -10.75 5.77
N SER A 575 10.01 -9.84 6.28
CA SER A 575 11.27 -10.21 6.94
C SER A 575 11.04 -10.83 8.33
N LYS A 576 9.94 -10.45 8.99
CA LYS A 576 9.46 -11.01 10.26
C LYS A 576 8.16 -11.77 10.03
N ARG A 577 8.02 -12.88 10.76
CA ARG A 577 6.80 -13.68 10.71
C ARG A 577 5.66 -12.94 11.38
N GLY A 578 4.61 -12.65 10.62
CA GLY A 578 3.41 -12.00 11.13
C GLY A 578 2.58 -12.89 12.03
N ASN A 579 2.00 -12.30 13.07
CA ASN A 579 1.02 -12.98 13.91
C ASN A 579 -0.40 -12.72 13.40
N ALA A 580 -0.90 -13.60 12.53
CA ALA A 580 -2.25 -13.57 11.96
C ALA A 580 -3.21 -14.58 12.64
N THR A 581 -3.02 -14.80 13.94
CA THR A 581 -3.79 -15.80 14.72
C THR A 581 -5.07 -15.19 15.31
N TYR A 582 -6.03 -16.05 15.66
CA TYR A 582 -7.34 -15.68 16.21
C TYR A 582 -8.15 -14.82 15.24
N ASN A 583 -8.11 -15.11 13.94
CA ASN A 583 -8.95 -14.43 12.95
C ASN A 583 -10.02 -15.37 12.40
N TYR A 584 -11.15 -14.83 11.96
CA TYR A 584 -12.10 -15.54 11.10
C TYR A 584 -11.79 -15.20 9.64
N TRP A 585 -11.61 -16.22 8.80
CA TRP A 585 -11.15 -16.06 7.41
C TRP A 585 -12.30 -16.17 6.38
N GLY A 586 -13.55 -15.93 6.80
CA GLY A 586 -14.71 -16.07 5.91
C GLY A 586 -15.18 -17.51 5.68
N ALA A 587 -14.45 -18.51 6.20
CA ALA A 587 -14.83 -19.92 6.13
C ALA A 587 -14.51 -20.68 7.42
N THR A 588 -15.26 -21.76 7.66
CA THR A 588 -15.15 -22.56 8.89
C THR A 588 -13.87 -23.39 8.97
N ASP A 589 -13.22 -23.63 7.83
CA ASP A 589 -12.00 -24.44 7.68
C ASP A 589 -10.72 -23.58 7.52
N GLY A 590 -10.83 -22.28 7.78
CA GLY A 590 -9.68 -21.36 7.83
C GLY A 590 -9.29 -20.78 6.47
N PRO A 591 -8.12 -20.13 6.37
CA PRO A 591 -7.68 -19.48 5.16
C PRO A 591 -7.26 -20.48 4.08
N SER A 592 -7.41 -20.07 2.82
CA SER A 592 -6.77 -20.73 1.66
C SER A 592 -5.36 -20.15 1.43
N GLY A 593 -4.80 -20.26 0.21
CA GLY A 593 -3.45 -19.79 -0.12
C GLY A 593 -2.39 -20.85 0.20
N ASP A 594 -1.46 -20.53 1.09
CA ASP A 594 -0.47 -21.48 1.61
C ASP A 594 -1.07 -22.48 2.63
N PHE A 595 -2.36 -22.32 2.93
CA PHE A 595 -3.12 -23.13 3.88
C PHE A 595 -4.28 -23.88 3.19
N ASN A 596 -4.80 -24.92 3.85
CA ASN A 596 -5.74 -25.88 3.24
C ASN A 596 -7.23 -25.52 3.41
N GLY A 597 -7.55 -24.34 3.93
CA GLY A 597 -8.93 -23.89 4.12
C GLY A 597 -9.57 -23.35 2.83
N SER A 598 -10.83 -22.93 2.94
CA SER A 598 -11.61 -22.37 1.82
C SER A 598 -11.90 -20.87 1.97
N GLY A 599 -11.45 -20.27 3.07
CA GLY A 599 -11.59 -18.84 3.33
C GLY A 599 -10.64 -17.99 2.51
N ASP A 600 -10.64 -16.69 2.81
CA ASP A 600 -9.72 -15.73 2.21
C ASP A 600 -8.27 -16.22 2.33
N ALA A 601 -7.49 -16.04 1.26
CA ALA A 601 -6.15 -16.61 1.19
C ALA A 601 -5.19 -15.94 2.18
N ALA A 602 -4.32 -16.74 2.79
CA ALA A 602 -3.18 -16.28 3.56
C ALA A 602 -1.89 -16.80 2.89
N THR A 603 -1.00 -15.90 2.53
CA THR A 603 0.21 -16.21 1.75
C THR A 603 1.45 -15.64 2.42
N GLY A 604 2.59 -16.34 2.38
CA GLY A 604 3.88 -15.81 2.81
C GLY A 604 4.22 -16.05 4.28
N ASN A 605 5.00 -15.14 4.88
CA ASN A 605 5.61 -15.35 6.20
C ASN A 605 4.69 -14.96 7.36
N LEU A 606 3.67 -15.78 7.65
CA LEU A 606 2.72 -15.54 8.73
C LEU A 606 2.28 -16.81 9.49
N SER A 607 1.68 -16.64 10.66
CA SER A 607 1.03 -17.68 11.46
C SER A 607 -0.47 -17.44 11.53
N VAL A 608 -1.29 -18.43 11.17
CA VAL A 608 -2.76 -18.30 11.15
C VAL A 608 -3.47 -19.10 12.26
N MET A 609 -2.78 -20.01 12.95
CA MET A 609 -3.39 -20.90 13.95
C MET A 609 -3.16 -20.46 15.41
N PRO A 610 -4.15 -20.61 16.31
CA PRO A 610 -5.52 -21.04 15.99
C PRO A 610 -6.28 -19.93 15.25
N TYR A 611 -7.25 -20.28 14.41
CA TYR A 611 -8.18 -19.34 13.78
C TYR A 611 -9.61 -19.61 14.28
N TYR A 612 -10.53 -18.68 14.11
CA TYR A 612 -11.95 -18.90 14.42
C TYR A 612 -12.63 -19.67 13.28
N THR A 613 -13.40 -20.70 13.64
CA THR A 613 -14.16 -21.56 12.70
C THR A 613 -15.57 -21.04 12.46
N ASP A 614 -15.96 -19.93 13.09
CA ASP A 614 -17.26 -19.29 12.96
C ASP A 614 -17.11 -17.77 12.90
N SER A 615 -18.03 -17.12 12.17
CA SER A 615 -18.05 -15.67 11.99
C SER A 615 -18.32 -14.89 13.27
N ALA A 616 -18.91 -15.53 14.29
CA ALA A 616 -19.09 -14.93 15.60
C ALA A 616 -17.80 -14.96 16.46
N ARG A 617 -16.72 -15.58 15.94
CA ARG A 617 -15.41 -15.68 16.61
C ARG A 617 -15.50 -16.33 17.99
N THR A 618 -16.30 -17.38 18.11
CA THR A 618 -16.57 -18.07 19.39
C THR A 618 -15.84 -19.42 19.52
N THR A 619 -15.53 -20.06 18.39
CA THR A 619 -14.99 -21.41 18.32
C THR A 619 -13.66 -21.40 17.59
N LEU A 620 -12.58 -21.65 18.31
CA LEU A 620 -11.25 -21.80 17.72
C LEU A 620 -11.11 -23.14 17.02
N SER A 621 -10.35 -23.15 15.93
CA SER A 621 -9.87 -24.35 15.27
C SER A 621 -9.12 -25.21 16.29
N ASP A 622 -9.43 -26.50 16.33
CA ASP A 622 -8.55 -27.45 17.03
C ASP A 622 -7.13 -27.28 16.47
N ALA A 623 -6.12 -27.39 17.33
CA ALA A 623 -4.73 -27.48 16.91
C ALA A 623 -4.53 -28.79 16.12
N GLN A 624 -5.02 -28.83 14.88
CA GLN A 624 -4.66 -29.85 13.91
C GLN A 624 -3.22 -29.57 13.52
N SER A 625 -2.34 -30.42 14.03
CA SER A 625 -0.94 -30.52 13.64
C SER A 625 -0.84 -30.62 12.12
N ASN A 626 -0.56 -29.50 11.45
CA ASN A 626 0.13 -29.54 10.18
C ASN A 626 1.52 -30.07 10.48
N THR A 627 1.70 -31.39 10.38
CA THR A 627 3.01 -32.03 10.42
C THR A 627 3.77 -31.68 9.14
N SER A 628 4.33 -30.48 9.11
CA SER A 628 5.55 -30.24 8.34
C SER A 628 6.58 -29.78 9.37
N GLU A 629 7.38 -30.74 9.84
CA GLU A 629 8.61 -30.42 10.59
C GLU A 629 9.57 -29.75 9.61
N SER A 630 9.49 -28.43 9.46
CA SER A 630 10.50 -27.66 8.73
C SER A 630 11.39 -26.92 9.71
N VAL A 631 12.63 -27.41 9.82
CA VAL A 631 13.71 -26.68 10.45
C VAL A 631 14.52 -26.04 9.36
N THR A 632 14.47 -24.71 9.31
CA THR A 632 15.28 -23.95 8.35
C THR A 632 16.66 -23.77 8.95
N VAL A 633 17.70 -24.15 8.22
CA VAL A 633 19.09 -23.94 8.64
C VAL A 633 19.72 -22.85 7.78
N VAL A 634 19.99 -21.69 8.38
CA VAL A 634 20.65 -20.57 7.72
C VAL A 634 22.11 -20.53 8.14
N THR A 635 23.04 -20.75 7.21
CA THR A 635 24.46 -20.54 7.49
C THR A 635 24.94 -19.22 6.89
N THR A 636 25.31 -18.26 7.73
CA THR A 636 26.04 -17.07 7.30
C THR A 636 27.54 -17.30 7.50
N GLY A 637 28.39 -16.65 6.71
CA GLY A 637 29.81 -16.70 6.95
C GLY A 637 30.48 -15.37 6.66
N SER A 638 31.62 -15.14 7.30
CA SER A 638 32.35 -13.89 7.21
C SER A 638 33.32 -13.88 6.02
N THR A 639 33.76 -12.68 5.65
CA THR A 639 34.87 -12.49 4.71
C THR A 639 36.21 -12.82 5.39
N GLY A 640 37.17 -13.31 4.61
CA GLY A 640 38.51 -13.67 5.10
C GLY A 640 39.60 -13.28 4.12
N ARG A 641 40.87 -13.42 4.53
CA ARG A 641 42.05 -13.19 3.67
C ARG A 641 42.89 -14.48 3.56
N PRO A 642 43.74 -14.63 2.54
CA PRO A 642 44.70 -15.74 2.50
C PRO A 642 45.58 -15.73 3.77
N GLY A 643 45.64 -16.86 4.49
CA GLY A 643 46.33 -16.97 5.78
C GLY A 643 45.55 -16.42 6.99
N GLY A 644 44.31 -15.98 6.81
CA GLY A 644 43.42 -15.47 7.86
C GLY A 644 42.42 -16.50 8.40
N MET A 645 41.52 -16.04 9.27
CA MET A 645 40.40 -16.83 9.80
C MET A 645 39.09 -16.35 9.18
N VAL A 646 38.12 -17.26 9.07
CA VAL A 646 36.74 -17.02 8.62
C VAL A 646 35.78 -17.61 9.66
N MET A 647 34.75 -16.86 10.04
CA MET A 647 33.69 -17.35 10.93
C MET A 647 32.52 -17.85 10.08
N LEU A 648 32.02 -19.03 10.39
CA LEU A 648 30.74 -19.53 9.90
C LEU A 648 29.76 -19.52 11.06
N ARG A 649 28.56 -18.98 10.84
CA ARG A 649 27.47 -18.98 11.80
C ARG A 649 26.32 -19.79 11.21
N ALA A 650 25.91 -20.86 11.88
CA ALA A 650 24.77 -21.69 11.50
C ALA A 650 23.60 -21.42 12.44
N GLU A 651 22.43 -21.09 11.91
CA GLU A 651 21.19 -20.89 12.65
C GLU A 651 20.20 -21.98 12.26
N ALA A 652 19.51 -22.59 13.21
CA ALA A 652 18.44 -23.55 12.97
C ALA A 652 17.16 -23.02 13.62
N THR A 653 16.12 -22.79 12.82
CA THR A 653 14.83 -22.23 13.26
C THR A 653 13.71 -23.23 13.08
N ASN A 654 12.93 -23.45 14.13
CA ASN A 654 11.70 -24.23 14.04
C ASN A 654 10.58 -23.38 13.42
N THR A 655 10.16 -23.72 12.19
CA THR A 655 9.08 -23.00 11.48
C THR A 655 7.69 -23.59 11.70
N GLY A 656 7.60 -24.73 12.40
CA GLY A 656 6.34 -25.33 12.84
C GLY A 656 5.82 -24.72 14.13
N ASP A 657 4.56 -25.01 14.45
CA ASP A 657 3.85 -24.44 15.60
C ASP A 657 4.06 -25.23 16.93
N GLU A 658 4.85 -26.31 16.90
CA GLU A 658 5.13 -27.18 18.05
C GLU A 658 6.64 -27.35 18.31
N PRO A 659 7.09 -27.59 19.56
CA PRO A 659 8.51 -27.88 19.85
C PRO A 659 9.00 -29.15 19.15
N ILE A 660 10.13 -29.07 18.43
CA ILE A 660 10.75 -30.19 17.71
C ILE A 660 11.97 -30.71 18.48
N ASN A 661 12.10 -32.03 18.63
CA ASN A 661 13.32 -32.68 19.14
C ASN A 661 14.20 -33.15 17.96
N LEU A 662 15.29 -32.42 17.67
CA LEU A 662 16.14 -32.67 16.51
C LEU A 662 17.27 -33.63 16.83
N ASN A 663 16.99 -34.93 16.90
CA ASN A 663 18.04 -35.95 16.97
C ASN A 663 18.74 -36.11 15.59
N HIS A 664 19.23 -35.01 14.98
CA HIS A 664 19.68 -34.91 13.60
C HIS A 664 21.07 -34.29 13.44
N THR A 665 21.73 -34.61 12.33
CA THR A 665 23.12 -34.22 12.02
C THR A 665 23.16 -33.31 10.79
N VAL A 666 23.67 -32.09 10.94
CA VAL A 666 23.93 -31.18 9.80
C VAL A 666 25.34 -31.41 9.28
N ASN A 667 25.52 -31.71 7.99
CA ASN A 667 26.83 -31.99 7.37
C ASN A 667 27.30 -30.83 6.48
N VAL A 668 28.50 -30.30 6.73
CA VAL A 668 29.13 -29.27 5.86
C VAL A 668 30.44 -29.80 5.27
N PRO A 669 30.51 -30.06 3.95
CA PRO A 669 31.77 -30.37 3.29
C PRO A 669 32.69 -29.14 3.18
N VAL A 670 33.96 -29.31 3.54
CA VAL A 670 34.99 -28.24 3.48
C VAL A 670 36.12 -28.63 2.53
N LYS A 671 36.55 -27.69 1.68
CA LYS A 671 37.71 -27.82 0.79
C LYS A 671 38.67 -26.65 1.04
N ASP A 672 39.98 -26.91 1.02
CA ASP A 672 41.06 -25.92 1.17
C ASP A 672 41.17 -25.21 2.56
N VAL A 673 40.66 -25.85 3.62
CA VAL A 673 40.79 -25.42 5.03
C VAL A 673 41.92 -26.19 5.73
N THR A 674 42.77 -25.50 6.50
CA THR A 674 43.97 -26.11 7.13
C THR A 674 43.79 -26.50 8.60
N THR A 675 42.97 -25.78 9.36
CA THR A 675 42.62 -26.04 10.77
C THR A 675 41.23 -25.49 11.10
N ILE A 676 40.51 -26.13 12.03
CA ILE A 676 39.15 -25.75 12.46
C ILE A 676 39.11 -25.74 13.99
N GLU A 677 38.67 -24.64 14.59
CA GLU A 677 38.36 -24.55 16.02
C GLU A 677 36.90 -24.09 16.19
N ALA A 678 36.11 -24.88 16.92
CA ALA A 678 34.70 -24.56 17.22
C ALA A 678 34.60 -24.09 18.68
N TYR A 679 33.84 -23.02 18.92
CA TYR A 679 33.58 -22.52 20.27
C TYR A 679 32.15 -22.87 20.70
N GLU A 680 31.97 -23.23 21.97
CA GLU A 680 30.65 -23.60 22.52
C GLU A 680 29.69 -22.40 22.53
N GLY A 681 28.66 -22.45 21.66
CA GLY A 681 27.37 -21.76 21.82
C GLY A 681 26.32 -22.67 22.47
N SER A 682 25.02 -22.39 22.28
CA SER A 682 23.87 -23.13 22.86
C SER A 682 23.71 -24.61 22.42
N TRP A 683 24.72 -25.19 21.78
CA TRP A 683 24.68 -26.50 21.11
C TRP A 683 25.55 -27.50 21.87
N THR A 684 25.08 -28.74 21.98
CA THR A 684 25.75 -29.83 22.69
C THR A 684 26.35 -30.83 21.69
N ASN A 685 27.68 -31.03 21.74
CA ASN A 685 28.46 -32.03 20.98
C ASN A 685 28.63 -31.80 19.45
N VAL A 686 29.76 -31.19 19.06
CA VAL A 686 30.26 -31.18 17.67
C VAL A 686 31.21 -32.37 17.45
N THR A 687 31.02 -33.17 16.39
CA THR A 687 31.92 -34.28 16.04
C THR A 687 32.39 -34.23 14.58
N PHE A 688 33.66 -34.53 14.35
CA PHE A 688 34.29 -34.47 13.02
C PHE A 688 34.38 -35.87 12.39
N SER A 689 34.12 -35.96 11.09
CA SER A 689 34.42 -37.17 10.30
C SER A 689 35.35 -36.81 9.13
N ASN A 690 36.59 -37.35 9.18
CA ASN A 690 37.55 -37.46 8.08
C ASN A 690 37.73 -36.22 7.18
N GLU A 691 38.50 -35.23 7.66
CA GLU A 691 39.16 -34.09 6.94
C GLU A 691 38.36 -33.34 5.84
N SER A 692 37.06 -33.60 5.70
CA SER A 692 36.27 -33.09 4.58
C SER A 692 34.79 -32.89 4.92
N MET A 693 34.33 -33.17 6.15
CA MET A 693 32.94 -32.93 6.59
C MET A 693 32.86 -32.55 8.09
N LEU A 694 32.08 -31.49 8.39
CA LEU A 694 31.68 -31.03 9.73
C LEU A 694 30.28 -31.54 10.07
N SER A 695 30.07 -32.06 11.30
CA SER A 695 28.78 -32.61 11.77
C SER A 695 28.43 -32.16 13.19
N TRP A 696 27.19 -31.71 13.44
CA TRP A 696 26.72 -31.29 14.79
C TRP A 696 25.22 -31.56 15.04
N GLN A 697 24.78 -31.48 16.31
CA GLN A 697 23.45 -31.89 16.81
C GLN A 697 22.74 -30.81 17.67
N VAL A 698 21.39 -30.74 17.63
CA VAL A 698 20.53 -29.85 18.46
C VAL A 698 19.50 -30.66 19.25
N ASP A 699 19.54 -30.66 20.58
CA ASP A 699 18.67 -31.55 21.36
C ASP A 699 17.16 -31.22 21.26
N SER A 700 16.76 -29.94 21.26
CA SER A 700 15.36 -29.50 21.11
C SER A 700 15.23 -28.02 20.71
N LEU A 701 14.21 -27.66 19.92
CA LEU A 701 13.81 -26.28 19.60
C LEU A 701 12.31 -26.07 19.85
N GLY A 702 11.92 -25.05 20.62
CA GLY A 702 10.53 -24.58 20.74
C GLY A 702 9.95 -24.04 19.43
N ALA A 703 8.63 -23.84 19.35
CA ALA A 703 7.99 -23.24 18.17
C ALA A 703 8.51 -21.81 17.93
N GLY A 704 9.02 -21.52 16.74
CA GLY A 704 9.65 -20.24 16.42
C GLY A 704 11.02 -20.00 17.10
N GLU A 705 11.56 -20.95 17.88
CA GLU A 705 12.90 -20.81 18.45
C GLU A 705 13.98 -21.04 17.39
N THR A 706 15.04 -20.22 17.51
CA THR A 706 16.25 -20.31 16.69
C THR A 706 17.44 -20.65 17.59
N ALA A 707 18.20 -21.69 17.24
CA ALA A 707 19.51 -21.97 17.83
C ALA A 707 20.62 -21.54 16.88
N THR A 708 21.75 -21.04 17.40
CA THR A 708 22.86 -20.51 16.57
C THR A 708 24.23 -21.06 16.99
N ALA A 709 25.05 -21.52 16.06
CA ALA A 709 26.41 -22.03 16.28
C ALA A 709 27.41 -21.19 15.50
N GLU A 710 28.59 -20.94 16.05
CA GLU A 710 29.68 -20.21 15.39
C GLU A 710 30.92 -21.12 15.29
N ILE A 711 31.55 -21.14 14.12
CA ILE A 711 32.65 -22.04 13.75
C ILE A 711 33.77 -21.22 13.12
N GLU A 712 34.99 -21.32 13.63
CA GLU A 712 36.15 -20.62 13.07
C GLU A 712 36.93 -21.54 12.12
N LEU A 713 37.18 -21.08 10.90
CA LEU A 713 37.90 -21.77 9.83
C LEU A 713 39.19 -21.03 9.49
N SER A 714 40.35 -21.71 9.51
CA SER A 714 41.61 -21.14 9.01
C SER A 714 41.74 -21.32 7.50
N VAL A 715 42.01 -20.22 6.79
CA VAL A 715 42.17 -20.16 5.34
C VAL A 715 43.65 -20.28 4.96
N SER A 716 43.98 -21.16 4.01
CA SER A 716 45.36 -21.36 3.54
C SER A 716 45.97 -20.07 2.96
N GLU A 717 47.26 -19.80 3.23
CA GLU A 717 48.02 -18.67 2.66
C GLU A 717 48.12 -18.73 1.11
N ASP A 718 47.99 -19.93 0.53
CA ASP A 718 48.05 -20.14 -0.92
C ASP A 718 46.71 -19.91 -1.64
N SER A 719 45.66 -19.50 -0.92
CA SER A 719 44.32 -19.29 -1.47
C SER A 719 44.27 -18.03 -2.35
N ARG A 720 43.70 -18.13 -3.55
CA ARG A 720 43.53 -16.95 -4.44
C ARG A 720 42.31 -16.12 -3.98
N PRO A 721 42.32 -14.78 -4.14
CA PRO A 721 41.12 -13.97 -3.97
C PRO A 721 40.04 -14.42 -4.96
N THR A 722 38.99 -15.04 -4.45
CA THR A 722 37.86 -15.56 -5.23
C THR A 722 36.71 -15.90 -4.29
N GLN A 723 35.52 -16.05 -4.85
CA GLN A 723 34.39 -16.67 -4.18
C GLN A 723 34.53 -18.19 -4.22
N TYR A 724 34.43 -18.86 -3.07
CA TYR A 724 34.37 -20.32 -2.96
C TYR A 724 32.94 -20.73 -2.60
N THR A 725 32.33 -21.58 -3.43
CA THR A 725 31.01 -22.12 -3.13
C THR A 725 31.13 -23.41 -2.30
N LEU A 726 30.70 -23.38 -1.04
CA LEU A 726 30.58 -24.58 -0.20
C LEU A 726 29.13 -25.10 -0.29
N PRO A 727 28.89 -26.35 -0.69
CA PRO A 727 27.57 -26.93 -0.61
C PRO A 727 27.22 -27.23 0.86
N ALA A 728 26.04 -26.85 1.30
CA ALA A 728 25.43 -27.18 2.58
C ALA A 728 24.09 -27.88 2.31
N GLY A 729 23.62 -28.73 3.22
CA GLY A 729 22.37 -29.44 2.98
C GLY A 729 21.56 -29.68 4.24
N THR A 730 20.24 -29.52 4.12
CA THR A 730 19.28 -29.97 5.12
C THR A 730 19.05 -31.45 4.91
N TYR A 731 19.26 -32.25 5.94
CA TYR A 731 18.96 -33.68 5.93
C TYR A 731 17.77 -33.94 6.84
N VAL A 732 16.85 -34.80 6.42
CA VAL A 732 15.75 -35.31 7.25
C VAL A 732 15.88 -36.83 7.26
N ASN A 733 15.96 -37.43 8.45
CA ASN A 733 16.16 -38.87 8.65
C ASN A 733 17.38 -39.48 7.91
N GLY A 734 18.38 -38.68 7.58
CA GLY A 734 19.62 -39.11 6.93
C GLY A 734 19.57 -39.00 5.40
N GLU A 735 18.47 -38.47 4.84
CA GLU A 735 18.33 -38.16 3.42
C GLU A 735 18.39 -36.65 3.21
N LEU A 736 19.16 -36.21 2.21
CA LEU A 736 19.27 -34.80 1.81
C LEU A 736 17.91 -34.34 1.27
N THR A 737 17.27 -33.38 1.93
CA THR A 737 15.99 -32.83 1.51
C THR A 737 16.11 -31.49 0.82
N ASP A 738 17.18 -30.74 1.10
CA ASP A 738 17.43 -29.45 0.46
C ASP A 738 18.93 -29.13 0.39
N GLU A 739 19.42 -28.61 -0.74
CA GLU A 739 20.84 -28.32 -0.99
C GLU A 739 21.04 -26.82 -1.19
N HIS A 740 21.74 -26.19 -0.24
CA HIS A 740 22.12 -24.79 -0.26
C HIS A 740 23.58 -24.62 -0.68
N ARG A 741 23.91 -23.45 -1.23
CA ARG A 741 25.27 -23.12 -1.66
C ARG A 741 25.73 -21.85 -0.95
N TYR A 742 26.72 -21.97 -0.07
CA TYR A 742 27.33 -20.85 0.63
C TYR A 742 28.49 -20.27 -0.19
N ILE A 743 28.61 -18.95 -0.23
CA ILE A 743 29.72 -18.27 -0.91
C ILE A 743 30.67 -17.67 0.13
N MET A 744 31.88 -18.23 0.23
CA MET A 744 32.99 -17.66 0.99
C MET A 744 33.76 -16.68 0.11
N THR A 745 33.81 -15.41 0.48
CA THR A 745 34.56 -14.40 -0.29
C THR A 745 35.90 -14.11 0.39
N ILE A 746 37.00 -14.30 -0.35
CA ILE A 746 38.35 -13.92 0.08
C ILE A 746 38.75 -12.62 -0.63
N THR A 747 38.97 -11.52 0.11
CA THR A 747 39.35 -10.21 -0.45
C THR A 747 40.77 -9.77 -0.06
N ASP A 748 41.42 -8.97 -0.93
CA ASP A 748 42.68 -8.26 -0.66
C ASP A 748 42.44 -6.76 -0.81
N THR A 749 42.56 -6.01 0.29
CA THR A 749 42.13 -4.61 0.41
C THR A 749 43.30 -3.61 0.49
N SER A 750 44.51 -4.03 0.16
CA SER A 750 45.70 -3.18 0.34
C SER A 750 45.92 -2.07 -0.73
N ASN A 751 45.08 -1.96 -1.77
CA ASN A 751 45.36 -1.16 -2.99
C ASN A 751 44.21 -0.28 -3.57
N MET A 752 43.16 0.10 -2.81
CA MET A 752 42.10 0.97 -3.37
C MET A 752 42.57 2.43 -3.59
N THR A 753 42.31 2.98 -4.80
CA THR A 753 42.65 4.38 -5.18
C THR A 753 41.57 4.99 -6.10
N MET A 754 41.42 6.33 -6.09
CA MET A 754 40.62 7.09 -7.07
C MET A 754 41.52 7.98 -7.93
N THR A 755 41.20 8.08 -9.22
CA THR A 755 41.92 8.95 -10.17
C THR A 755 40.93 9.87 -10.89
N VAL A 756 41.20 11.17 -10.85
CA VAL A 756 40.49 12.19 -11.61
C VAL A 756 41.30 12.54 -12.86
N GLY A 757 40.65 12.51 -14.02
CA GLY A 757 41.26 12.78 -15.31
C GLY A 757 41.68 14.24 -15.49
N ASN A 758 42.55 14.46 -16.49
CA ASN A 758 42.90 15.80 -16.94
C ASN A 758 42.27 16.07 -18.29
N ALA A 759 41.91 17.32 -18.55
CA ALA A 759 41.38 17.73 -19.83
C ALA A 759 41.89 19.11 -20.26
N THR A 760 41.86 19.38 -21.56
CA THR A 760 42.25 20.66 -22.16
C THR A 760 41.13 21.15 -23.06
N ALA A 761 40.81 22.44 -23.00
CA ALA A 761 39.67 23.02 -23.71
C ALA A 761 39.90 24.50 -24.05
N GLU A 762 39.17 25.04 -25.03
CA GLU A 762 39.18 26.48 -25.33
C GLU A 762 38.02 27.21 -24.61
N PRO A 763 38.07 28.54 -24.46
CA PRO A 763 36.95 29.32 -23.95
C PRO A 763 35.65 29.07 -24.72
N GLY A 764 34.62 28.54 -24.04
CA GLY A 764 33.31 28.24 -24.59
C GLY A 764 33.04 26.77 -24.94
N ASP A 765 34.04 25.88 -24.81
CA ASP A 765 33.89 24.45 -25.08
C ASP A 765 33.21 23.68 -23.93
N GLN A 766 32.69 22.50 -24.25
CA GLN A 766 32.36 21.47 -23.26
C GLN A 766 33.48 20.45 -23.15
N VAL A 767 33.82 20.08 -21.92
CA VAL A 767 34.92 19.14 -21.65
C VAL A 767 34.52 18.11 -20.60
N VAL A 768 34.82 16.84 -20.88
CA VAL A 768 34.51 15.73 -19.99
C VAL A 768 35.74 15.38 -19.15
N VAL A 769 35.55 15.28 -17.84
CA VAL A 769 36.57 14.86 -16.88
C VAL A 769 36.12 13.54 -16.22
N PRO A 770 36.79 12.41 -16.50
CA PRO A 770 36.45 11.12 -15.89
C PRO A 770 36.98 11.02 -14.46
N VAL A 771 36.20 10.39 -13.58
CA VAL A 771 36.56 10.03 -12.21
C VAL A 771 36.47 8.51 -12.09
N ALA A 772 37.62 7.84 -11.98
CA ALA A 772 37.73 6.38 -11.98
C ALA A 772 38.23 5.83 -10.65
N THR A 773 37.78 4.64 -10.25
CA THR A 773 38.28 3.94 -9.05
C THR A 773 38.76 2.52 -9.37
N SER A 774 39.60 1.97 -8.48
CA SER A 774 39.92 0.53 -8.51
C SER A 774 38.65 -0.34 -8.34
N PRO A 775 38.61 -1.59 -8.87
CA PRO A 775 37.45 -2.48 -8.76
C PRO A 775 37.06 -2.83 -7.32
N VAL A 776 35.75 -2.97 -7.04
CA VAL A 776 35.21 -3.40 -5.73
C VAL A 776 34.06 -4.40 -5.94
N THR A 777 34.08 -5.56 -5.27
CA THR A 777 33.04 -6.61 -5.37
C THR A 777 32.06 -6.61 -4.19
N GLY A 778 30.75 -6.62 -4.48
CA GLY A 778 29.62 -6.70 -3.53
C GLY A 778 28.82 -5.40 -3.52
N GLY A 779 27.48 -5.47 -3.69
CA GLY A 779 26.58 -4.35 -4.00
C GLY A 779 27.02 -2.99 -3.44
N VAL A 780 27.18 -2.01 -4.32
CA VAL A 780 27.97 -0.80 -4.12
C VAL A 780 27.10 0.45 -4.15
N TYR A 781 27.13 1.24 -3.07
CA TYR A 781 26.83 2.68 -3.14
C TYR A 781 28.15 3.45 -3.20
N TYR A 782 28.35 4.24 -4.24
CA TYR A 782 29.56 5.00 -4.51
C TYR A 782 29.22 6.48 -4.59
N ALA A 783 29.83 7.32 -3.76
CA ALA A 783 29.56 8.74 -3.74
C ALA A 783 30.83 9.58 -3.57
N GLY A 784 30.78 10.82 -4.04
CA GLY A 784 31.85 11.80 -3.86
C GLY A 784 31.47 13.21 -4.31
N ASN A 785 32.18 14.21 -3.79
CA ASN A 785 31.98 15.62 -4.10
C ASN A 785 33.09 16.13 -5.01
N VAL A 786 32.76 16.55 -6.23
CA VAL A 786 33.69 17.17 -7.17
C VAL A 786 33.73 18.67 -6.95
N SER A 787 34.90 19.21 -6.62
CA SER A 787 35.15 20.65 -6.47
C SER A 787 35.88 21.20 -7.69
N TYR A 788 35.44 22.36 -8.16
CA TYR A 788 35.95 23.10 -9.31
C TYR A 788 35.91 24.61 -9.05
N ASN A 789 36.56 25.43 -9.88
CA ASN A 789 36.49 26.88 -9.76
C ASN A 789 35.27 27.42 -10.55
N PRO A 790 34.22 27.94 -9.88
CA PRO A 790 32.99 28.36 -10.55
C PRO A 790 33.15 29.68 -11.33
N SER A 791 34.29 30.36 -11.22
CA SER A 791 34.63 31.49 -12.10
C SER A 791 35.26 31.04 -13.44
N VAL A 792 35.52 29.74 -13.61
CA VAL A 792 36.25 29.17 -14.75
C VAL A 792 35.44 28.09 -15.47
N LEU A 793 34.74 27.23 -14.73
CA LEU A 793 33.93 26.13 -15.25
C LEU A 793 32.51 26.19 -14.68
N SER A 794 31.53 25.68 -15.42
CA SER A 794 30.20 25.31 -14.89
C SER A 794 29.84 23.89 -15.28
N VAL A 795 29.20 23.12 -14.40
CA VAL A 795 28.85 21.72 -14.69
C VAL A 795 27.68 21.66 -15.68
N ALA A 796 27.91 21.03 -16.82
CA ALA A 796 26.91 20.75 -17.83
C ALA A 796 26.14 19.47 -17.49
N ASN A 797 26.87 18.35 -17.31
CA ASN A 797 26.30 17.02 -17.08
C ASN A 797 27.17 16.14 -16.18
N VAL A 798 26.58 15.15 -15.53
CA VAL A 798 27.29 14.05 -14.83
C VAL A 798 26.68 12.74 -15.32
N SER A 799 27.51 11.80 -15.78
CA SER A 799 27.05 10.55 -16.41
C SER A 799 28.03 9.40 -16.14
N MET A 800 27.63 8.16 -16.44
CA MET A 800 28.46 6.96 -16.29
C MET A 800 28.24 6.02 -17.50
N ASN A 801 29.29 5.31 -17.93
CA ASN A 801 29.20 4.38 -19.06
C ASN A 801 28.93 2.95 -18.55
N GLY A 802 28.08 2.19 -19.25
CA GLY A 802 27.97 0.73 -19.08
C GLY A 802 26.96 0.21 -18.05
N VAL A 803 25.90 0.97 -17.74
CA VAL A 803 24.82 0.56 -16.82
C VAL A 803 23.47 0.53 -17.55
N GLU A 804 22.65 -0.50 -17.31
CA GLU A 804 21.23 -0.55 -17.69
C GLU A 804 20.40 0.37 -16.75
N GLU A 805 19.15 0.70 -17.14
CA GLU A 805 18.34 1.89 -16.77
C GLU A 805 18.14 2.34 -15.29
N GLU A 806 18.81 1.79 -14.27
CA GLU A 806 18.65 2.22 -12.87
C GLU A 806 19.95 2.68 -12.17
N VAL A 807 20.50 3.83 -12.60
CA VAL A 807 21.50 4.57 -11.81
C VAL A 807 20.97 5.96 -11.48
N PHE A 808 20.64 6.21 -10.21
CA PHE A 808 20.21 7.51 -9.72
C PHE A 808 21.41 8.41 -9.41
N VAL A 809 21.67 9.38 -10.30
CA VAL A 809 22.64 10.46 -10.04
C VAL A 809 21.91 11.65 -9.42
N SER A 810 21.95 11.78 -8.10
CA SER A 810 21.52 13.02 -7.45
C SER A 810 22.60 14.10 -7.63
N THR A 811 22.21 15.34 -7.95
CA THR A 811 23.15 16.47 -8.05
C THR A 811 22.67 17.62 -7.17
N GLU A 812 23.25 17.77 -5.99
CA GLU A 812 23.15 19.03 -5.25
C GLU A 812 24.16 20.02 -5.83
N ARG A 813 23.67 20.98 -6.62
CA ARG A 813 24.51 22.01 -7.24
C ARG A 813 24.56 23.24 -6.34
N ASP A 814 25.66 23.43 -5.62
CA ASP A 814 25.98 24.74 -5.02
C ASP A 814 26.83 25.55 -6.01
N ALA A 815 26.16 26.18 -6.96
CA ALA A 815 26.79 27.01 -7.99
C ALA A 815 27.55 28.23 -7.40
N GLN A 816 27.28 28.61 -6.15
CA GLN A 816 28.01 29.72 -5.49
C GLN A 816 29.36 29.27 -4.94
N ASN A 817 29.50 27.99 -4.56
CA ASN A 817 30.73 27.43 -3.99
C ASN A 817 31.54 26.52 -4.95
N GLY A 818 31.00 26.15 -6.12
CA GLY A 818 31.74 25.42 -7.15
C GLY A 818 31.93 23.94 -6.85
N THR A 819 30.88 23.29 -6.36
CA THR A 819 30.89 21.86 -6.03
C THR A 819 29.71 21.15 -6.68
N VAL A 820 29.92 19.90 -7.12
CA VAL A 820 28.86 18.99 -7.57
C VAL A 820 29.05 17.62 -6.90
N GLY A 821 28.04 17.18 -6.18
CA GLY A 821 27.99 15.81 -5.65
C GLY A 821 27.58 14.82 -6.74
N PHE A 822 28.11 13.61 -6.67
CA PHE A 822 27.58 12.46 -7.40
C PHE A 822 27.41 11.28 -6.44
N SER A 823 26.37 10.49 -6.67
CA SER A 823 26.16 9.19 -6.06
C SER A 823 25.75 8.18 -7.13
N VAL A 824 26.14 6.93 -6.95
CA VAL A 824 25.84 5.79 -7.82
C VAL A 824 25.47 4.63 -6.92
N GLU A 825 24.32 4.02 -7.13
CA GLU A 825 23.86 2.86 -6.37
C GLU A 825 23.66 1.68 -7.32
N SER A 826 24.20 0.51 -6.97
CA SER A 826 24.06 -0.73 -7.74
C SER A 826 24.05 -1.93 -6.81
N SER A 827 23.09 -2.83 -7.02
CA SER A 827 23.01 -4.12 -6.33
C SER A 827 24.05 -5.14 -6.83
N ASP A 828 24.58 -4.93 -8.04
CA ASP A 828 25.51 -5.83 -8.73
C ASP A 828 26.97 -5.32 -8.76
N TYR A 829 27.90 -6.22 -9.12
CA TYR A 829 29.32 -5.91 -9.30
C TYR A 829 29.55 -4.96 -10.48
N ILE A 830 30.18 -3.82 -10.22
CA ILE A 830 30.63 -2.90 -11.27
C ILE A 830 32.15 -3.02 -11.43
N GLU A 831 32.58 -3.45 -12.61
CA GLU A 831 34.00 -3.51 -12.98
C GLU A 831 34.45 -2.12 -13.49
N ASP A 832 35.47 -1.55 -12.85
CA ASP A 832 36.09 -0.25 -13.19
C ASP A 832 35.09 0.92 -13.37
N PRO A 833 34.34 1.33 -12.33
CA PRO A 833 33.36 2.40 -12.47
C PRO A 833 34.03 3.73 -12.83
N VAL A 834 33.55 4.38 -13.90
CA VAL A 834 33.99 5.70 -14.36
C VAL A 834 32.82 6.67 -14.42
N VAL A 835 32.85 7.66 -13.52
CA VAL A 835 31.89 8.77 -13.52
C VAL A 835 32.45 9.93 -14.34
N ASN A 836 31.74 10.32 -15.39
CA ASN A 836 32.10 11.39 -16.30
C ASN A 836 31.42 12.69 -15.89
N VAL A 837 32.19 13.69 -15.45
CA VAL A 837 31.69 15.05 -15.18
C VAL A 837 32.01 15.95 -16.37
N THR A 838 30.97 16.46 -17.02
CA THR A 838 31.08 17.37 -18.16
C THR A 838 30.97 18.81 -17.67
N PHE A 839 31.94 19.65 -18.03
CA PHE A 839 31.98 21.07 -17.71
C PHE A 839 31.86 21.92 -18.98
N ASP A 840 31.05 22.98 -18.93
CA ASP A 840 31.18 24.13 -19.83
C ASP A 840 32.34 25.02 -19.37
N VAL A 841 33.16 25.48 -20.30
CA VAL A 841 34.26 26.42 -20.05
C VAL A 841 33.74 27.85 -20.19
N ILE A 842 33.64 28.57 -19.07
CA ILE A 842 33.00 29.90 -19.01
C ILE A 842 33.98 31.07 -18.86
N SER A 843 35.28 30.80 -18.66
CA SER A 843 36.35 31.81 -18.59
C SER A 843 36.94 32.10 -19.98
N ASP A 844 37.25 33.37 -20.25
CA ASP A 844 37.81 33.87 -21.52
C ASP A 844 39.35 33.97 -21.56
N GLY A 845 40.05 33.62 -20.47
CA GLY A 845 41.52 33.68 -20.37
C GLY A 845 42.20 32.32 -20.13
N ALA A 846 43.47 32.20 -20.59
CA ALA A 846 44.31 31.02 -20.36
C ALA A 846 44.48 30.75 -18.86
N ASN A 847 43.89 29.66 -18.36
CA ASN A 847 43.86 29.32 -16.94
C ASN A 847 43.81 27.80 -16.77
N THR A 848 44.51 27.27 -15.78
CA THR A 848 44.34 25.87 -15.35
C THR A 848 43.51 25.85 -14.07
N SER A 849 42.35 25.20 -14.10
CA SER A 849 41.51 24.97 -12.92
C SER A 849 41.72 23.54 -12.41
N PRO A 850 42.04 23.34 -11.13
CA PRO A 850 42.03 22.01 -10.55
C PRO A 850 40.60 21.47 -10.46
N VAL A 851 40.47 20.16 -10.61
CA VAL A 851 39.23 19.41 -10.37
C VAL A 851 39.57 18.30 -9.38
N ASN A 852 38.98 18.36 -8.19
CA ASN A 852 39.32 17.45 -7.09
C ASN A 852 38.07 16.77 -6.54
N VAL A 853 38.24 15.57 -5.98
CA VAL A 853 37.16 14.83 -5.32
C VAL A 853 37.39 14.77 -3.81
N SER A 854 36.37 15.16 -3.02
CA SER A 854 36.31 15.04 -1.56
C SER A 854 35.10 14.20 -1.11
N ASP A 855 35.01 13.92 0.19
CA ASP A 855 33.87 13.22 0.82
C ASP A 855 33.48 11.93 0.09
N ARG A 856 34.50 11.16 -0.30
CA ARG A 856 34.36 9.96 -1.13
C ARG A 856 34.12 8.73 -0.25
N ALA A 857 33.09 7.99 -0.60
CA ALA A 857 32.73 6.79 0.11
C ALA A 857 32.34 5.68 -0.87
N VAL A 858 32.76 4.46 -0.55
CA VAL A 858 32.31 3.23 -1.21
C VAL A 858 31.67 2.39 -0.12
N PHE A 859 30.37 2.19 -0.19
CA PHE A 859 29.63 1.34 0.70
C PHE A 859 29.41 0.03 -0.02
N THR A 860 29.75 -1.06 0.63
CA THR A 860 29.40 -2.39 0.17
C THR A 860 28.39 -3.00 1.11
N ILE A 861 27.70 -4.07 0.70
CA ILE A 861 26.85 -4.87 1.59
C ILE A 861 27.55 -5.39 2.88
N ALA A 862 28.88 -5.27 2.99
CA ALA A 862 29.68 -5.78 4.11
C ALA A 862 30.36 -4.69 4.97
N GLU A 863 30.86 -3.60 4.39
CA GLU A 863 31.55 -2.51 5.09
C GLU A 863 31.46 -1.18 4.32
N ASN A 864 31.65 -0.06 5.04
CA ASN A 864 31.78 1.29 4.49
C ASN A 864 33.26 1.69 4.40
N TYR A 865 33.71 2.11 3.22
CA TYR A 865 35.07 2.57 2.97
C TYR A 865 35.08 4.08 2.70
N GLU A 866 35.64 4.84 3.63
CA GLU A 866 35.80 6.30 3.51
C GLU A 866 37.29 6.68 3.35
N ASP A 867 37.58 7.77 2.64
CA ASP A 867 38.88 8.46 2.64
C ASP A 867 40.12 7.76 2.04
N TYR A 868 39.98 6.86 1.06
CA TYR A 868 41.12 6.24 0.32
C TYR A 868 41.89 7.23 -0.58
N PRO A 869 43.15 7.01 -1.01
CA PRO A 869 43.93 8.02 -1.74
C PRO A 869 43.32 8.47 -3.09
N VAL A 870 43.37 9.79 -3.39
CA VAL A 870 42.94 10.39 -4.69
C VAL A 870 44.11 11.01 -5.43
N SER A 871 44.19 10.72 -6.72
CA SER A 871 45.00 11.49 -7.67
C SER A 871 44.11 12.53 -8.35
N ASN A 872 44.29 13.80 -8.00
CA ASN A 872 43.46 14.90 -8.53
C ASN A 872 43.79 15.25 -9.99
N GLY A 873 42.82 15.87 -10.67
CA GLY A 873 42.88 16.25 -12.07
C GLY A 873 42.85 17.76 -12.29
N THR A 874 42.91 18.17 -13.55
CA THR A 874 42.91 19.58 -13.97
C THR A 874 42.21 19.76 -15.31
N VAL A 875 41.56 20.91 -15.47
CA VAL A 875 41.13 21.41 -16.79
C VAL A 875 42.02 22.59 -17.15
N SER A 876 42.76 22.47 -18.25
CA SER A 876 43.62 23.54 -18.77
C SER A 876 42.93 24.27 -19.92
N ILE A 877 42.69 25.56 -19.74
CA ILE A 877 42.13 26.43 -20.76
C ILE A 877 43.27 27.08 -21.53
N VAL A 878 43.31 26.84 -22.83
CA VAL A 878 44.29 27.47 -23.71
C VAL A 878 43.74 28.82 -24.15
N GLY A 879 44.40 29.92 -23.78
CA GLY A 879 44.02 31.25 -24.23
C GLY A 879 44.72 31.63 -25.53
N ASP A 880 44.03 32.40 -26.36
CA ASP A 880 44.53 32.85 -27.65
C ASP A 880 45.68 33.88 -27.46
N GLY A 881 46.92 33.49 -27.77
CA GLY A 881 48.05 34.44 -27.86
C GLY A 881 49.48 33.89 -27.72
N ASP A 882 50.03 33.44 -28.85
CA ASP A 882 51.44 33.44 -29.29
C ASP A 882 52.52 34.15 -28.42
N SER A 883 53.50 33.39 -27.88
CA SER A 883 54.92 33.81 -27.83
C SER A 883 55.92 32.66 -27.58
N ASP A 884 56.69 32.39 -28.64
CA ASP A 884 58.05 31.82 -28.81
C ASP A 884 59.01 31.68 -27.59
N ASN A 885 59.57 30.48 -27.36
CA ASN A 885 60.99 30.12 -27.67
C ASN A 885 61.57 28.98 -26.76
N GLY A 886 61.84 27.83 -27.38
CA GLY A 886 63.03 26.99 -27.18
C GLY A 886 63.30 26.32 -25.82
N THR A 887 63.07 25.01 -25.72
CA THR A 887 64.11 23.99 -25.44
C THR A 887 63.53 22.58 -25.54
N ASP A 888 64.30 21.71 -26.20
CA ASP A 888 64.21 20.25 -26.30
C ASP A 888 63.31 19.55 -25.25
N SER A 889 62.28 18.85 -25.74
CA SER A 889 61.69 17.69 -25.07
C SER A 889 61.04 16.79 -26.13
N PRO A 890 61.07 15.46 -25.91
CA PRO A 890 61.02 14.45 -26.96
C PRO A 890 59.63 14.37 -27.61
N SER A 891 59.61 13.82 -28.83
CA SER A 891 58.40 13.51 -29.60
C SER A 891 57.28 12.99 -28.68
N THR A 892 56.24 13.80 -28.49
CA THR A 892 54.96 13.29 -28.03
C THR A 892 54.48 12.37 -29.12
N THR A 893 54.52 11.07 -28.85
CA THR A 893 53.88 10.09 -29.72
C THR A 893 52.42 10.48 -29.74
N GLU A 894 51.91 10.87 -30.90
CA GLU A 894 50.48 11.11 -31.04
C GLU A 894 49.79 9.77 -30.89
N ASN A 895 48.88 9.72 -29.93
CA ASN A 895 48.19 8.53 -29.53
C ASN A 895 46.84 8.50 -30.25
N VAL A 896 46.63 7.48 -31.06
CA VAL A 896 45.39 7.27 -31.81
C VAL A 896 44.56 6.19 -31.12
N SER A 897 43.25 6.36 -31.09
CA SER A 897 42.30 5.33 -30.68
C SER A 897 41.58 4.81 -31.91
N LEU A 898 41.38 3.50 -32.01
CA LEU A 898 40.56 2.91 -33.08
C LEU A 898 39.26 2.42 -32.50
N TYR A 899 38.13 2.74 -33.14
CA TYR A 899 36.83 2.23 -32.72
C TYR A 899 35.99 1.80 -33.92
N VAL A 900 35.07 0.87 -33.66
CA VAL A 900 34.14 0.35 -34.65
C VAL A 900 32.77 0.93 -34.40
N GLU A 901 32.24 1.66 -35.37
CA GLU A 901 30.87 2.15 -35.34
C GLU A 901 29.94 1.13 -36.01
N THR A 902 28.85 0.80 -35.32
CA THR A 902 27.83 -0.15 -35.75
C THR A 902 26.45 0.51 -35.78
N PRO A 903 25.52 0.06 -36.64
CA PRO A 903 24.15 0.58 -36.64
C PRO A 903 23.48 0.43 -35.27
N SER A 904 22.67 1.42 -34.90
CA SER A 904 21.90 1.40 -33.65
C SER A 904 20.78 0.37 -33.65
N ASP A 905 20.19 0.12 -34.83
CA ASP A 905 19.02 -0.71 -34.99
C ASP A 905 19.43 -2.17 -35.32
N PRO A 906 18.73 -3.18 -34.77
CA PRO A 906 19.01 -4.58 -35.06
C PRO A 906 18.87 -4.91 -36.56
N VAL A 907 19.84 -5.65 -37.11
CA VAL A 907 19.87 -6.02 -38.53
C VAL A 907 19.26 -7.41 -38.72
N ARG A 908 18.29 -7.52 -39.62
CA ARG A 908 17.52 -8.75 -39.86
C ARG A 908 18.36 -9.81 -40.57
N VAL A 909 18.05 -11.09 -40.32
CA VAL A 909 18.59 -12.20 -41.11
C VAL A 909 18.22 -12.02 -42.59
N GLY A 910 19.22 -12.08 -43.47
CA GLY A 910 19.09 -11.84 -44.91
C GLY A 910 19.50 -10.42 -45.36
N ASP A 911 19.55 -9.46 -44.43
CA ASP A 911 19.97 -8.08 -44.70
C ASP A 911 21.48 -7.87 -44.54
N THR A 912 21.95 -6.70 -44.98
CA THR A 912 23.36 -6.28 -44.83
C THR A 912 23.51 -5.10 -43.89
N ALA A 913 24.51 -5.14 -43.02
CA ALA A 913 24.91 -4.04 -42.13
C ALA A 913 26.13 -3.30 -42.70
N LEU A 914 26.19 -1.98 -42.54
CA LEU A 914 27.39 -1.18 -42.77
C LEU A 914 28.05 -0.90 -41.41
N VAL A 915 29.35 -1.17 -41.32
CA VAL A 915 30.17 -0.98 -40.12
C VAL A 915 31.39 -0.17 -40.50
N GLU A 916 31.75 0.83 -39.70
CA GLU A 916 32.83 1.76 -40.00
C GLU A 916 33.99 1.58 -39.02
N LEU A 917 35.22 1.56 -39.55
CA LEU A 917 36.44 1.59 -38.73
C LEU A 917 36.95 3.03 -38.69
N VAL A 918 36.96 3.62 -37.50
CA VAL A 918 37.24 5.05 -37.28
C VAL A 918 38.50 5.23 -36.44
N ALA A 919 39.32 6.23 -36.77
CA ALA A 919 40.52 6.60 -36.01
C ALA A 919 40.31 7.89 -35.22
N GLY A 920 40.04 7.76 -33.92
CA GLY A 920 39.87 8.88 -32.99
C GLY A 920 41.18 9.44 -32.43
N GLY A 921 41.15 10.73 -32.09
CA GLY A 921 42.26 11.42 -31.44
C GLY A 921 43.41 11.79 -32.38
N VAL A 922 43.18 11.75 -33.69
CA VAL A 922 44.17 12.16 -34.69
C VAL A 922 43.97 13.64 -35.01
N ASN A 923 45.00 14.47 -34.78
CA ASN A 923 44.89 15.91 -35.04
C ASN A 923 45.07 16.26 -36.53
N ASP A 924 45.79 15.40 -37.26
CA ASP A 924 46.08 15.51 -38.70
C ASP A 924 45.50 14.29 -39.48
N SER A 925 45.57 14.29 -40.82
CA SER A 925 45.13 13.14 -41.63
C SER A 925 45.95 11.87 -41.35
N VAL A 926 45.28 10.71 -41.30
CA VAL A 926 45.91 9.38 -41.30
C VAL A 926 46.53 9.13 -42.68
N GLY A 927 47.81 8.75 -42.71
CA GLY A 927 48.57 8.54 -43.95
C GLY A 927 48.67 7.10 -44.40
N ALA A 928 48.69 6.14 -43.47
CA ALA A 928 48.62 4.72 -43.74
C ALA A 928 48.07 3.95 -42.53
N TYR A 929 47.46 2.79 -42.77
CA TYR A 929 47.11 1.86 -41.70
C TYR A 929 47.10 0.41 -42.18
N GLU A 930 47.27 -0.51 -41.23
CA GLU A 930 46.94 -1.93 -41.36
C GLU A 930 46.07 -2.34 -40.16
N ALA A 931 45.01 -3.10 -40.40
CA ALA A 931 44.10 -3.60 -39.37
C ALA A 931 43.43 -4.91 -39.80
N THR A 932 43.17 -5.79 -38.83
CA THR A 932 42.38 -7.01 -39.02
C THR A 932 41.03 -6.85 -38.32
N VAL A 933 39.94 -6.95 -39.08
CA VAL A 933 38.57 -6.92 -38.56
C VAL A 933 37.95 -8.31 -38.68
N SER A 934 37.37 -8.83 -37.59
CA SER A 934 36.81 -10.19 -37.55
C SER A 934 35.49 -10.29 -36.82
N VAL A 935 34.65 -11.22 -37.26
CA VAL A 935 33.43 -11.69 -36.57
C VAL A 935 33.59 -13.18 -36.22
N PRO A 936 32.89 -13.70 -35.19
CA PRO A 936 32.97 -15.10 -34.82
C PRO A 936 32.47 -16.01 -35.95
N THR A 937 33.16 -17.14 -36.16
CA THR A 937 32.88 -18.05 -37.28
C THR A 937 31.53 -18.76 -37.20
N ASP A 938 30.94 -18.78 -36.01
CA ASP A 938 29.67 -19.40 -35.65
C ASP A 938 28.62 -18.36 -35.27
N ALA A 939 28.78 -17.09 -35.68
CA ALA A 939 27.84 -16.01 -35.38
C ALA A 939 26.75 -15.80 -36.45
N GLY A 940 26.79 -16.55 -37.55
CA GLY A 940 25.91 -16.32 -38.70
C GLY A 940 26.12 -14.97 -39.37
N VAL A 941 27.31 -14.36 -39.27
CA VAL A 941 27.62 -13.09 -39.96
C VAL A 941 28.85 -13.27 -40.83
N GLU A 942 28.77 -12.82 -42.08
CA GLU A 942 29.87 -12.89 -43.06
C GLU A 942 30.23 -11.50 -43.58
N VAL A 943 31.53 -11.22 -43.71
CA VAL A 943 32.06 -10.03 -44.39
C VAL A 943 31.83 -10.16 -45.89
N LYS A 944 30.95 -9.33 -46.42
CA LYS A 944 30.59 -9.32 -47.84
C LYS A 944 31.56 -8.51 -48.67
N ASN A 945 31.92 -7.32 -48.18
CA ASN A 945 32.80 -6.40 -48.87
C ASN A 945 33.47 -5.44 -47.88
N VAL A 946 34.65 -4.93 -48.24
CA VAL A 946 35.31 -3.85 -47.53
C VAL A 946 35.75 -2.78 -48.51
N THR A 947 35.44 -1.53 -48.21
CA THR A 947 35.86 -0.36 -48.98
C THR A 947 36.77 0.49 -48.10
N VAL A 948 38.00 0.74 -48.54
CA VAL A 948 38.89 1.68 -47.85
C VAL A 948 38.49 3.12 -48.20
N VAL A 949 38.31 3.95 -47.18
CA VAL A 949 37.87 5.35 -47.28
C VAL A 949 39.12 6.27 -47.33
N GLY A 950 38.99 7.57 -47.61
CA GLY A 950 40.15 8.48 -47.60
C GLY A 950 41.08 8.40 -48.82
N SER A 951 40.58 7.94 -49.97
CA SER A 951 41.26 7.99 -51.27
C SER A 951 42.74 7.54 -51.28
N PRO A 952 43.07 6.31 -50.82
CA PRO A 952 44.44 5.84 -50.75
C PRO A 952 45.16 5.84 -52.11
N SER A 953 46.46 6.10 -52.06
CA SER A 953 47.36 5.86 -53.19
C SER A 953 47.48 4.37 -53.54
N GLY A 954 47.34 3.49 -52.55
CA GLY A 954 47.19 2.04 -52.73
C GLY A 954 46.57 1.37 -51.51
N SER A 955 45.74 0.35 -51.75
CA SER A 955 45.14 -0.48 -50.70
C SER A 955 45.11 -1.96 -51.09
N GLU A 956 45.15 -2.82 -50.07
CA GLU A 956 45.02 -4.27 -50.18
C GLU A 956 44.00 -4.74 -49.14
N VAL A 957 43.01 -5.51 -49.60
CA VAL A 957 42.02 -6.17 -48.75
C VAL A 957 42.05 -7.66 -49.07
N THR A 958 42.24 -8.48 -48.05
CA THR A 958 42.16 -9.95 -48.18
C THR A 958 41.15 -10.50 -47.20
N LEU A 959 40.22 -11.32 -47.70
CA LEU A 959 39.24 -12.03 -46.89
C LEU A 959 39.70 -13.48 -46.67
N THR A 960 39.39 -14.03 -45.51
CA THR A 960 39.56 -15.47 -45.26
C THR A 960 38.56 -16.31 -46.07
N ASP A 961 38.87 -17.59 -46.31
CA ASP A 961 38.04 -18.48 -47.14
C ASP A 961 36.59 -18.65 -46.63
N ASN A 962 36.34 -18.37 -45.35
CA ASN A 962 35.04 -18.41 -44.68
C ASN A 962 34.39 -17.02 -44.54
N ASN A 963 34.96 -15.98 -45.14
CA ASN A 963 34.46 -14.59 -45.11
C ASN A 963 34.23 -14.00 -43.71
N THR A 964 34.82 -14.52 -42.63
CA THR A 964 34.60 -13.98 -41.27
C THR A 964 35.67 -13.00 -40.82
N THR A 965 36.73 -12.81 -41.62
CA THR A 965 37.85 -11.95 -41.28
C THR A 965 38.36 -11.21 -42.51
N ALA A 966 38.58 -9.91 -42.34
CA ALA A 966 39.14 -9.03 -43.34
C ALA A 966 40.45 -8.42 -42.83
N ASN A 967 41.54 -8.66 -43.56
CA ASN A 967 42.81 -7.97 -43.34
C ASN A 967 42.87 -6.80 -44.31
N ILE A 968 43.05 -5.59 -43.79
CA ILE A 968 42.96 -4.34 -44.52
C ILE A 968 44.28 -3.59 -44.35
N ALA A 969 44.91 -3.21 -45.45
CA ALA A 969 46.07 -2.35 -45.44
C ALA A 969 45.93 -1.25 -46.49
N ALA A 970 46.29 -0.01 -46.15
CA ALA A 970 46.21 1.12 -47.05
C ALA A 970 47.32 2.13 -46.76
N TYR A 971 47.84 2.78 -47.82
CA TYR A 971 48.89 3.79 -47.69
C TYR A 971 48.72 4.94 -48.67
N GLY A 972 49.28 6.08 -48.29
CA GLY A 972 49.10 7.35 -49.00
C GLY A 972 47.64 7.78 -48.99
N MET A 973 47.01 7.65 -47.82
CA MET A 973 45.64 8.04 -47.51
C MET A 973 45.56 9.57 -47.36
N GLU A 974 44.48 10.14 -47.85
CA GLU A 974 44.10 11.56 -47.71
C GLU A 974 42.71 11.57 -47.04
N THR A 975 42.71 11.34 -45.72
CA THR A 975 41.49 11.36 -44.90
C THR A 975 41.06 12.80 -44.62
N ALA A 976 39.77 13.03 -44.36
CA ALA A 976 39.28 14.38 -44.05
C ALA A 976 39.90 14.91 -42.76
N ASP A 977 40.28 16.19 -42.74
CA ASP A 977 40.82 16.85 -41.55
C ASP A 977 39.78 16.87 -40.43
N GLY A 978 40.11 16.27 -39.27
CA GLY A 978 39.22 16.20 -38.11
C GLY A 978 39.66 15.13 -37.12
N PRO A 979 39.13 15.14 -35.87
CA PRO A 979 39.62 14.29 -34.79
C PRO A 979 39.23 12.80 -34.92
N SER A 980 38.43 12.42 -35.91
CA SER A 980 37.91 11.05 -36.09
C SER A 980 37.60 10.70 -37.54
N PRO A 981 38.60 10.58 -38.43
CA PRO A 981 38.37 10.15 -39.81
C PRO A 981 38.01 8.66 -39.94
N ASP A 982 37.09 8.35 -40.86
CA ASP A 982 36.78 6.98 -41.26
C ASP A 982 37.91 6.39 -42.12
N LEU A 983 38.33 5.19 -41.77
CA LEU A 983 39.42 4.47 -42.44
C LEU A 983 38.90 3.42 -43.42
N ALA A 984 37.82 2.71 -43.05
CA ALA A 984 37.21 1.68 -43.87
C ALA A 984 35.72 1.51 -43.58
N GLU A 985 34.95 1.21 -44.62
CA GLU A 985 33.56 0.78 -44.56
C GLU A 985 33.49 -0.74 -44.83
N ILE A 986 33.00 -1.50 -43.84
CA ILE A 986 32.84 -2.95 -43.89
C ILE A 986 31.36 -3.28 -44.03
N THR A 987 30.98 -3.94 -45.13
CA THR A 987 29.62 -4.46 -45.32
C THR A 987 29.55 -5.90 -44.84
N LEU A 988 28.72 -6.16 -43.83
CA LEU A 988 28.43 -7.48 -43.28
C LEU A 988 27.10 -8.00 -43.82
N THR A 989 26.98 -9.30 -44.05
CA THR A 989 25.70 -9.99 -44.33
C THR A 989 25.32 -10.82 -43.13
N VAL A 990 24.09 -10.65 -42.64
CA VAL A 990 23.54 -11.49 -41.58
C VAL A 990 22.87 -12.70 -42.22
N THR A 991 23.33 -13.88 -41.84
CA THR A 991 22.87 -15.19 -42.29
C THR A 991 22.30 -15.97 -41.11
N ASP A 992 21.35 -16.87 -41.37
CA ASP A 992 20.71 -17.62 -40.30
C ASP A 992 21.73 -18.52 -39.57
N ASN A 993 21.83 -18.35 -38.25
CA ASN A 993 22.71 -19.12 -37.38
C ASN A 993 21.97 -20.23 -36.60
N GLY A 994 20.67 -20.41 -36.85
CA GLY A 994 19.83 -21.34 -36.08
C GLY A 994 19.55 -20.89 -34.64
N SER A 995 19.67 -19.59 -34.35
CA SER A 995 19.32 -19.01 -33.05
C SER A 995 17.80 -18.95 -32.87
N THR A 996 17.32 -19.22 -31.64
CA THR A 996 15.88 -19.20 -31.29
C THR A 996 15.50 -18.00 -30.43
N THR A 997 16.36 -16.98 -30.33
CA THR A 997 16.13 -15.76 -29.53
C THR A 997 15.78 -14.57 -30.42
N ASP A 998 14.88 -13.70 -29.96
CA ASP A 998 14.32 -12.58 -30.73
C ASP A 998 15.38 -11.57 -31.19
N GLU A 999 16.44 -11.38 -30.41
CA GLU A 999 17.65 -10.65 -30.82
C GLU A 999 18.93 -11.39 -30.40
N THR A 1000 19.98 -11.29 -31.21
CA THR A 1000 21.31 -11.86 -30.94
C THR A 1000 22.38 -10.82 -31.18
N THR A 1001 23.33 -10.74 -30.24
CA THR A 1001 24.43 -9.77 -30.26
C THR A 1001 25.72 -10.41 -30.75
N VAL A 1002 26.32 -9.82 -31.80
CA VAL A 1002 27.52 -10.34 -32.47
C VAL A 1002 28.69 -9.36 -32.29
N PRO A 1003 29.78 -9.76 -31.60
CA PRO A 1003 30.93 -8.89 -31.41
C PRO A 1003 31.75 -8.76 -32.71
N ILE A 1004 32.19 -7.54 -33.02
CA ILE A 1004 33.09 -7.22 -34.13
C ILE A 1004 34.43 -6.79 -33.54
N ARG A 1005 35.47 -7.58 -33.79
CA ARG A 1005 36.79 -7.41 -33.18
C ARG A 1005 37.78 -6.77 -34.14
N VAL A 1006 38.55 -5.81 -33.63
CA VAL A 1006 39.68 -5.18 -34.34
C VAL A 1006 40.97 -5.54 -33.64
N GLN A 1007 41.95 -5.99 -34.42
CA GLN A 1007 43.24 -6.44 -33.92
C GLN A 1007 44.34 -6.26 -34.97
N ASP A 1008 45.59 -6.52 -34.58
CA ASP A 1008 46.76 -6.45 -35.46
C ASP A 1008 46.87 -5.08 -36.17
N VAL A 1009 46.74 -4.01 -35.37
CA VAL A 1009 46.64 -2.63 -35.85
C VAL A 1009 47.99 -1.92 -35.90
N ALA A 1010 48.22 -1.17 -36.98
CA ALA A 1010 49.30 -0.21 -37.12
C ALA A 1010 48.78 1.01 -37.89
N VAL A 1011 49.09 2.21 -37.43
CA VAL A 1011 48.63 3.47 -38.04
C VAL A 1011 49.81 4.42 -38.15
N SER A 1012 49.88 5.19 -39.22
CA SER A 1012 50.87 6.27 -39.39
C SER A 1012 50.20 7.58 -39.78
N ASP A 1013 50.87 8.68 -39.47
CA ASP A 1013 50.49 10.00 -39.98
C ASP A 1013 50.74 10.14 -41.50
N SER A 1014 50.29 11.25 -42.08
CA SER A 1014 50.49 11.61 -43.50
C SER A 1014 51.97 11.77 -43.92
N LEU A 1015 52.90 11.87 -42.96
CA LEU A 1015 54.34 11.96 -43.19
C LEU A 1015 55.06 10.59 -43.10
N GLY A 1016 54.34 9.54 -42.69
CA GLY A 1016 54.83 8.17 -42.57
C GLY A 1016 55.51 7.87 -41.23
N ASN A 1017 55.22 8.62 -40.17
CA ASN A 1017 55.64 8.29 -38.81
C ASN A 1017 54.59 7.39 -38.14
N ASP A 1018 55.05 6.31 -37.50
CA ASP A 1018 54.18 5.39 -36.76
C ASP A 1018 53.50 6.13 -35.59
N LEU A 1019 52.18 6.02 -35.51
CA LEU A 1019 51.36 6.48 -34.39
C LEU A 1019 51.17 5.35 -33.39
N THR A 1020 51.13 5.68 -32.10
CA THR A 1020 50.86 4.68 -31.07
C THR A 1020 49.35 4.48 -30.97
N VAL A 1021 48.89 3.24 -31.09
CA VAL A 1021 47.48 2.92 -30.82
C VAL A 1021 47.32 2.66 -29.32
N ASP A 1022 46.69 3.60 -28.62
CA ASP A 1022 46.54 3.55 -27.16
C ASP A 1022 45.39 2.65 -26.72
N PHE A 1023 44.30 2.65 -27.49
CA PHE A 1023 43.12 1.86 -27.20
C PHE A 1023 42.40 1.45 -28.48
N VAL A 1024 41.85 0.23 -28.47
CA VAL A 1024 41.00 -0.30 -29.55
C VAL A 1024 39.66 -0.67 -28.95
N GLN A 1025 38.60 0.01 -29.39
CA GLN A 1025 37.22 -0.27 -29.01
C GLN A 1025 36.58 -1.20 -30.04
N ASN A 1026 36.21 -2.40 -29.60
CA ASN A 1026 35.48 -3.35 -30.44
C ASN A 1026 34.02 -2.91 -30.61
N GLY A 1027 33.43 -3.27 -31.74
CA GLY A 1027 32.02 -2.97 -32.06
C GLY A 1027 31.11 -4.13 -31.71
N THR A 1028 29.81 -3.88 -31.68
CA THR A 1028 28.79 -4.90 -31.39
C THR A 1028 27.59 -4.74 -32.31
N LEU A 1029 27.32 -5.74 -33.14
CA LEU A 1029 26.18 -5.76 -34.05
C LEU A 1029 24.99 -6.50 -33.44
N ARG A 1030 23.81 -5.89 -33.42
CA ARG A 1030 22.56 -6.57 -33.02
C ARG A 1030 21.87 -7.17 -34.24
N THR A 1031 21.31 -8.37 -34.09
CA THR A 1031 20.61 -9.11 -35.14
C THR A 1031 19.28 -9.66 -34.64
N THR A 1032 18.30 -9.91 -35.52
CA THR A 1032 16.95 -10.40 -35.12
C THR A 1032 16.38 -11.42 -36.12
N ALA A 1033 15.68 -12.47 -35.63
CA ALA A 1033 14.86 -13.41 -36.41
C ALA A 1033 13.85 -14.22 -35.56
N LEU A 1034 12.62 -14.44 -36.08
CA LEU A 1034 11.71 -15.50 -35.63
C LEU A 1034 11.92 -16.78 -36.46
N PRO A 1035 11.80 -18.00 -35.90
CA PRO A 1035 11.83 -19.23 -36.70
C PRO A 1035 10.52 -19.43 -37.50
N PRO A 1036 10.50 -20.25 -38.58
CA PRO A 1036 9.26 -20.61 -39.28
C PRO A 1036 8.20 -21.22 -38.37
N VAL A 1037 6.93 -20.94 -38.68
CA VAL A 1037 5.78 -21.47 -37.93
C VAL A 1037 5.42 -22.86 -38.46
N GLY A 1038 5.68 -23.91 -37.68
CA GLY A 1038 5.41 -25.29 -38.07
C GLY A 1038 6.33 -25.77 -39.22
N ASP A 1039 5.75 -26.43 -40.23
CA ASP A 1039 6.49 -26.95 -41.39
C ASP A 1039 6.73 -25.91 -42.51
N LEU A 1040 6.42 -24.63 -42.25
CA LEU A 1040 6.65 -23.54 -43.20
C LEU A 1040 8.15 -23.35 -43.44
N GLN A 1041 8.50 -22.90 -44.64
CA GLN A 1041 9.91 -22.78 -45.05
C GLN A 1041 10.50 -21.42 -44.71
N GLU A 1042 9.67 -20.38 -44.71
CA GLU A 1042 10.08 -19.01 -44.44
C GLU A 1042 9.52 -18.55 -43.08
N PRO A 1043 10.26 -17.70 -42.35
CA PRO A 1043 9.82 -17.20 -41.05
C PRO A 1043 8.72 -16.13 -41.18
N PRO A 1044 7.88 -15.95 -40.14
CA PRO A 1044 6.89 -14.88 -40.14
C PRO A 1044 7.53 -13.51 -40.35
N THR A 1045 6.86 -12.61 -41.06
CA THR A 1045 7.29 -11.22 -41.22
C THR A 1045 6.23 -10.21 -40.77
N ASP A 1046 6.71 -9.09 -40.24
CA ASP A 1046 5.96 -7.87 -39.99
C ASP A 1046 6.13 -6.96 -41.22
N VAL A 1047 5.07 -6.85 -42.02
CA VAL A 1047 5.12 -6.21 -43.34
C VAL A 1047 4.91 -4.70 -43.23
N ASP A 1048 4.13 -4.25 -42.24
CA ASP A 1048 3.78 -2.85 -42.06
C ASP A 1048 4.56 -2.13 -40.94
N GLY A 1049 5.37 -2.86 -40.18
CA GLY A 1049 6.31 -2.34 -39.19
C GLY A 1049 5.66 -1.94 -37.88
N ASP A 1050 4.44 -2.42 -37.59
CA ASP A 1050 3.70 -2.10 -36.37
C ASP A 1050 4.09 -2.98 -35.17
N GLY A 1051 4.98 -3.96 -35.39
CA GLY A 1051 5.47 -4.89 -34.39
C GLY A 1051 4.67 -6.20 -34.31
N LEU A 1052 3.59 -6.35 -35.09
CA LEU A 1052 2.78 -7.57 -35.22
C LEU A 1052 3.12 -8.32 -36.51
N TYR A 1053 3.14 -9.65 -36.45
CA TYR A 1053 3.64 -10.49 -37.53
C TYR A 1053 2.47 -11.09 -38.31
N GLU A 1054 1.96 -10.36 -39.30
CA GLU A 1054 0.78 -10.78 -40.08
C GLU A 1054 1.07 -11.66 -41.30
N ASP A 1055 2.30 -11.64 -41.84
CA ASP A 1055 2.75 -12.57 -42.89
C ASP A 1055 3.34 -13.82 -42.23
N VAL A 1056 2.44 -14.69 -41.74
CA VAL A 1056 2.80 -15.86 -40.93
C VAL A 1056 3.56 -16.91 -41.74
N ASN A 1057 3.40 -16.93 -43.06
CA ASN A 1057 4.08 -17.89 -43.93
C ASN A 1057 5.38 -17.36 -44.57
N GLY A 1058 5.69 -16.08 -44.39
CA GLY A 1058 6.94 -15.46 -44.82
C GLY A 1058 7.06 -15.23 -46.33
N ASP A 1059 5.96 -15.29 -47.10
CA ASP A 1059 5.98 -15.10 -48.56
C ASP A 1059 6.00 -13.61 -48.99
N GLY A 1060 5.98 -12.71 -48.01
CA GLY A 1060 5.97 -11.26 -48.18
C GLY A 1060 4.59 -10.67 -48.48
N ASN A 1061 3.51 -11.45 -48.35
CA ASN A 1061 2.14 -10.96 -48.57
C ASN A 1061 1.19 -11.40 -47.46
N VAL A 1062 0.38 -10.46 -46.99
CA VAL A 1062 -0.61 -10.71 -45.94
C VAL A 1062 -1.93 -11.18 -46.58
N THR A 1063 -2.20 -12.47 -46.52
CA THR A 1063 -3.34 -13.11 -47.21
C THR A 1063 -4.10 -14.09 -46.33
N VAL A 1064 -5.23 -14.62 -46.84
CA VAL A 1064 -5.99 -15.67 -46.16
C VAL A 1064 -5.14 -16.95 -45.93
N SER A 1065 -4.04 -17.14 -46.67
CA SER A 1065 -3.11 -18.25 -46.45
C SER A 1065 -2.39 -18.13 -45.10
N ASP A 1066 -2.10 -16.91 -44.64
CA ASP A 1066 -1.47 -16.62 -43.34
C ASP A 1066 -2.42 -16.90 -42.18
N VAL A 1067 -3.70 -16.54 -42.34
CA VAL A 1067 -4.75 -16.92 -41.40
C VAL A 1067 -4.84 -18.43 -41.24
N GLN A 1068 -4.75 -19.18 -42.35
CA GLN A 1068 -4.78 -20.63 -42.33
C GLN A 1068 -3.51 -21.21 -41.70
N ALA A 1069 -2.35 -20.64 -41.98
CA ALA A 1069 -1.07 -21.02 -41.40
C ALA A 1069 -1.07 -20.81 -39.89
N LEU A 1070 -1.52 -19.65 -39.41
CA LEU A 1070 -1.63 -19.33 -37.99
C LEU A 1070 -2.65 -20.23 -37.29
N PHE A 1071 -3.84 -20.41 -37.87
CA PHE A 1071 -4.86 -21.27 -37.28
C PHE A 1071 -4.43 -22.73 -37.14
N ALA A 1072 -3.71 -23.25 -38.14
CA ALA A 1072 -3.21 -24.62 -38.14
C ALA A 1072 -2.07 -24.85 -37.13
N ASN A 1073 -1.26 -23.81 -36.88
CA ASN A 1073 -0.05 -23.90 -36.06
C ASN A 1073 -0.08 -23.00 -34.81
N ARG A 1074 -1.27 -22.59 -34.36
CA ARG A 1074 -1.43 -21.66 -33.21
C ARG A 1074 -0.85 -22.17 -31.89
N ASP A 1075 -0.73 -23.49 -31.77
CA ASP A 1075 -0.17 -24.17 -30.60
C ASP A 1075 1.33 -24.53 -30.83
N HIS A 1076 1.96 -24.02 -31.90
CA HIS A 1076 3.38 -24.22 -32.20
C HIS A 1076 4.23 -23.29 -31.33
N SER A 1077 5.41 -23.76 -30.90
CA SER A 1077 6.29 -23.02 -29.98
C SER A 1077 6.67 -21.63 -30.49
N THR A 1078 6.83 -21.45 -31.81
CA THR A 1078 7.04 -20.13 -32.44
C THR A 1078 5.95 -19.13 -32.10
N VAL A 1079 4.69 -19.57 -32.02
CA VAL A 1079 3.54 -18.72 -31.71
C VAL A 1079 3.35 -18.61 -30.20
N GLU A 1080 3.48 -19.71 -29.45
CA GLU A 1080 3.29 -19.71 -28.00
C GLU A 1080 4.31 -18.88 -27.24
N ASN A 1081 5.57 -18.89 -27.68
CA ASN A 1081 6.64 -18.12 -27.06
C ASN A 1081 6.59 -16.63 -27.45
N ASN A 1082 5.84 -16.30 -28.52
CA ASN A 1082 5.78 -14.96 -29.10
C ASN A 1082 4.35 -14.43 -29.20
N ARG A 1083 3.47 -14.79 -28.25
CA ARG A 1083 2.03 -14.48 -28.31
C ARG A 1083 1.73 -12.99 -28.51
N ALA A 1084 2.54 -12.10 -27.92
CA ALA A 1084 2.41 -10.66 -28.09
C ALA A 1084 2.59 -10.19 -29.55
N LYS A 1085 3.37 -10.91 -30.36
CA LYS A 1085 3.58 -10.64 -31.79
C LYS A 1085 2.41 -11.08 -32.68
N PHE A 1086 1.48 -11.86 -32.14
CA PHE A 1086 0.30 -12.38 -32.84
C PHE A 1086 -1.04 -11.93 -32.21
N ASP A 1087 -1.00 -11.06 -31.19
CA ASP A 1087 -2.19 -10.47 -30.54
C ASP A 1087 -2.71 -9.27 -31.34
N TYR A 1088 -3.42 -9.56 -32.44
CA TYR A 1088 -4.02 -8.52 -33.29
C TYR A 1088 -5.25 -7.84 -32.67
N SER A 1089 -5.73 -8.34 -31.53
CA SER A 1089 -6.84 -7.73 -30.79
C SER A 1089 -6.36 -6.71 -29.75
N GLY A 1090 -5.09 -6.77 -29.34
CA GLY A 1090 -4.46 -5.86 -28.38
C GLY A 1090 -4.98 -6.02 -26.96
N ASN A 1091 -5.52 -7.19 -26.62
CA ASN A 1091 -6.12 -7.45 -25.31
C ASN A 1091 -5.15 -8.15 -24.34
N GLY A 1092 -3.90 -8.35 -24.74
CA GLY A 1092 -2.85 -9.01 -23.98
C GLY A 1092 -2.91 -10.54 -24.01
N VAL A 1093 -3.85 -11.14 -24.75
CA VAL A 1093 -4.12 -12.59 -24.74
C VAL A 1093 -4.34 -13.13 -26.16
N PHE A 1094 -3.33 -13.81 -26.69
CA PHE A 1094 -3.46 -14.53 -27.96
C PHE A 1094 -4.44 -15.71 -27.88
N ASN A 1095 -5.54 -15.63 -28.63
CA ASN A 1095 -6.54 -16.69 -28.76
C ASN A 1095 -7.24 -16.68 -30.13
N ILE A 1096 -8.38 -17.37 -30.26
CA ILE A 1096 -9.13 -17.46 -31.51
C ILE A 1096 -9.63 -16.10 -32.04
N VAL A 1097 -9.78 -15.11 -31.17
CA VAL A 1097 -10.18 -13.74 -31.52
C VAL A 1097 -9.12 -13.07 -32.38
N ASP A 1098 -7.83 -13.30 -32.12
CA ASP A 1098 -6.74 -12.73 -32.91
C ASP A 1098 -6.70 -13.30 -34.32
N ILE A 1099 -6.93 -14.61 -34.45
CA ILE A 1099 -7.05 -15.26 -35.75
C ILE A 1099 -8.24 -14.68 -36.53
N GLN A 1100 -9.34 -14.36 -35.84
CA GLN A 1100 -10.50 -13.68 -36.44
C GLN A 1100 -10.18 -12.23 -36.85
N HIS A 1101 -9.35 -11.52 -36.10
CA HIS A 1101 -8.85 -10.18 -36.45
C HIS A 1101 -7.97 -10.23 -37.70
N LEU A 1102 -7.01 -11.15 -37.78
CA LEU A 1102 -6.17 -11.35 -38.98
C LEU A 1102 -7.02 -11.72 -40.21
N PHE A 1103 -8.07 -12.54 -40.02
CA PHE A 1103 -9.01 -12.85 -41.09
C PHE A 1103 -9.76 -11.61 -41.60
N LEU A 1104 -10.15 -10.69 -40.72
CA LEU A 1104 -10.80 -9.44 -41.13
C LEU A 1104 -9.79 -8.52 -41.83
N LYS A 1105 -8.54 -8.43 -41.37
CA LYS A 1105 -7.45 -7.65 -42.00
C LYS A 1105 -7.17 -8.12 -43.43
N THR A 1106 -7.25 -9.43 -43.70
CA THR A 1106 -6.99 -10.03 -45.03
C THR A 1106 -8.18 -10.05 -45.99
N THR A 1107 -9.39 -9.73 -45.52
CA THR A 1107 -10.62 -9.78 -46.33
C THR A 1107 -11.33 -8.42 -46.48
N ALA A 1108 -10.85 -7.39 -45.80
CA ALA A 1108 -11.18 -5.98 -46.04
C ALA A 1108 -10.50 -5.47 -47.33
#